data_AF-A0A485KNM6-F1
#
_entry.id   AF-A0A485KNM6-F1
#
_cell.length_a   1.000
_cell.length_b   1.000
_cell.length_c   1.000
_cell.angle_alpha   90.00
_cell.angle_beta   90.00
_cell.angle_gamma   90.00
#
_symmetry.space_group_name_H-M   'P 1'
#
loop_
_entity.id
_entity.type
_entity.pdbx_description
1 polymer ?
#
loop_
_entity_poly.entity_id
_entity_poly.type
_entity_poly.pdbx_seq_one_letter_code
_entity_poly.pdbx_strand_id
1 'polypeptide(L)'
;MSKTLSHFSKKLSSVLPEWGPSTDPHSSSGRSNPRKHDVPSVLGSFVRIASNLVAAGLVLLSLITVLVLVNTGMFHRRVLINDLSYDPTYFYAYGQSCRLDDQGFIANTCAAVETHTMTQAAWTAAGVTLARQWLANASSPMFVTTCIEGPPDDESAWAALVFVAGYDAFPECQPPGGAQEIAGLAMSETTIRDDYPTGAYVLTVYADKTMHDSIEHVNSDGTTDVVIAYTNHSLISVDGIVTLDLIGINTVEHSLPLGRRYMVTAFAYETVMDITSRLDASVPWWNVGRESKKAISISWDTGHDVAHSSELVAIQVALSVGALLLLSSDIYLTIQGLRGYLLHKPVMTYDLLAGLERRKVLLLVVGLGALPSLLYADVARIYYSTASGNLIWYLSTILVGIFVVFSSLFGLTLLQLVPAPTTKLIPFSPALYAYGTITAIVVVWDSQYADLANAFNSAPFTLAFNVSGVFRPSGAYATAGIPTVLDLMAWQTVASMGICLAVSIAYEGLWRRLTYGHVFTDVGWTQSNAFLKYCGMPHWISGLPLDQLSAIKIGHKLFCKPSTQAVLGYASLVTERPTPAAAMAVTQRGDDAKDQRMHLVGIYALAPVLGHLCRCLPRWLQPWVHGTVEKNAFTHTKDERIGHQAYYHHRGTCAN
;
A
#
# COMPACT_ATOMS: atom_id res chain seq x y z
N MET A 1 -17.05 8.65 7.05
CA MET A 1 -16.33 7.39 7.35
C MET A 1 -16.40 6.91 8.82
N SER A 2 -16.53 7.76 9.84
CA SER A 2 -16.64 7.33 11.26
C SER A 2 -17.80 6.35 11.55
N LYS A 3 -18.95 6.52 10.87
CA LYS A 3 -20.09 5.58 11.01
C LYS A 3 -19.87 4.23 10.34
N THR A 4 -19.09 4.16 9.26
CA THR A 4 -18.82 2.91 8.53
C THR A 4 -17.70 2.10 9.19
N LEU A 5 -16.67 2.77 9.71
CA LEU A 5 -15.63 2.16 10.56
C LEU A 5 -16.17 1.71 11.92
N SER A 6 -17.11 2.46 12.53
CA SER A 6 -17.78 1.98 13.75
C SER A 6 -18.71 0.80 13.46
N HIS A 7 -19.30 0.71 12.27
CA HIS A 7 -20.08 -0.45 11.85
C HIS A 7 -19.22 -1.68 11.57
N PHE A 8 -18.00 -1.50 11.02
CA PHE A 8 -17.04 -2.58 10.79
C PHE A 8 -16.38 -3.06 12.10
N SER A 9 -16.01 -2.13 13.00
CA SER A 9 -15.52 -2.42 14.35
C SER A 9 -16.59 -3.11 15.22
N LYS A 10 -17.86 -2.67 15.18
CA LYS A 10 -18.97 -3.33 15.88
C LYS A 10 -19.29 -4.72 15.33
N LYS A 11 -19.08 -4.96 14.03
CA LYS A 11 -19.23 -6.28 13.42
C LYS A 11 -18.05 -7.21 13.76
N LEU A 12 -16.85 -6.67 13.95
CA LEU A 12 -15.69 -7.42 14.44
C LEU A 12 -15.85 -7.81 15.92
N SER A 13 -16.43 -6.93 16.75
CA SER A 13 -16.70 -7.24 18.16
C SER A 13 -17.83 -8.27 18.35
N SER A 14 -18.77 -8.39 17.41
CA SER A 14 -19.83 -9.41 17.44
C SER A 14 -19.41 -10.80 16.94
N VAL A 15 -18.16 -10.95 16.47
CA VAL A 15 -17.59 -12.21 15.96
C VAL A 15 -16.57 -12.81 16.94
N LEU A 16 -16.26 -12.11 18.03
CA LEU A 16 -15.49 -12.65 19.16
C LEU A 16 -16.47 -13.42 20.08
N PRO A 17 -16.35 -14.75 20.24
CA PRO A 17 -17.12 -15.46 21.26
C PRO A 17 -16.68 -14.96 22.64
N GLU A 18 -17.63 -14.64 23.52
CA GLU A 18 -17.38 -14.41 24.95
C GLU A 18 -16.69 -15.64 25.56
N TRP A 19 -15.48 -15.46 26.07
CA TRP A 19 -14.79 -16.44 26.90
C TRP A 19 -14.97 -16.06 28.38
N GLY A 20 -16.05 -16.53 28.98
CA GLY A 20 -16.22 -16.60 30.43
C GLY A 20 -16.03 -18.05 30.91
N PRO A 21 -15.30 -18.31 32.01
CA PRO A 21 -15.15 -19.66 32.53
C PRO A 21 -16.42 -20.08 33.28
N SER A 22 -17.03 -21.19 32.87
CA SER A 22 -17.99 -21.91 33.71
C SER A 22 -17.22 -22.60 34.83
N THR A 23 -17.33 -22.07 36.05
CA THR A 23 -16.95 -22.74 37.28
C THR A 23 -17.93 -23.87 37.58
N ASP A 24 -17.42 -25.06 37.93
CA ASP A 24 -17.98 -25.80 39.06
C ASP A 24 -16.91 -26.71 39.72
N PRO A 25 -16.89 -26.79 41.07
CA PRO A 25 -15.89 -27.51 41.84
C PRO A 25 -16.35 -28.93 42.19
N HIS A 26 -15.41 -29.89 42.29
CA HIS A 26 -15.30 -30.80 43.45
C HIS A 26 -14.17 -31.83 43.25
N SER A 27 -13.39 -31.96 44.32
CA SER A 27 -12.36 -32.99 44.55
C SER A 27 -12.94 -34.40 44.66
N SER A 28 -12.24 -35.42 44.17
CA SER A 28 -11.56 -36.42 45.03
C SER A 28 -11.17 -37.71 44.29
N SER A 29 -10.00 -38.24 44.69
CA SER A 29 -9.54 -39.63 44.61
C SER A 29 -9.21 -40.26 43.25
N GLY A 30 -8.07 -40.95 43.22
CA GLY A 30 -7.44 -41.49 42.03
C GLY A 30 -8.05 -42.77 41.47
N ARG A 31 -7.83 -42.95 40.16
CA ARG A 31 -7.60 -44.24 39.51
C ARG A 31 -7.13 -44.00 38.08
N SER A 32 -6.08 -44.71 37.69
CA SER A 32 -5.57 -44.80 36.33
C SER A 32 -6.70 -45.23 35.37
N ASN A 33 -6.93 -44.44 34.33
CA ASN A 33 -7.74 -44.87 33.18
C ASN A 33 -6.97 -44.59 31.87
N PRO A 34 -6.79 -45.59 31.00
CA PRO A 34 -6.07 -45.43 29.75
C PRO A 34 -6.96 -44.82 28.66
N ARG A 35 -6.35 -43.98 27.82
CA ARG A 35 -6.84 -43.52 26.50
C ARG A 35 -8.14 -42.69 26.49
N LYS A 36 -7.99 -41.37 26.54
CA LYS A 36 -8.72 -40.49 25.62
C LYS A 36 -7.80 -40.18 24.45
N HIS A 37 -8.12 -40.70 23.26
CA HIS A 37 -7.56 -40.16 22.03
C HIS A 37 -8.04 -38.70 21.93
N ASP A 38 -7.11 -37.76 21.87
CA ASP A 38 -7.40 -36.36 21.55
C ASP A 38 -8.06 -36.30 20.17
N VAL A 39 -9.40 -36.28 20.14
CA VAL A 39 -10.14 -35.90 18.95
C VAL A 39 -9.83 -34.41 18.75
N PRO A 40 -9.19 -34.01 17.63
CA PRO A 40 -8.95 -32.59 17.38
C PRO A 40 -10.29 -31.86 17.43
N SER A 41 -10.37 -30.78 18.20
CA SER A 41 -11.61 -30.02 18.29
C SER A 41 -12.02 -29.56 16.88
N VAL A 42 -13.28 -29.80 16.52
CA VAL A 42 -13.85 -29.43 15.22
C VAL A 42 -13.62 -27.94 14.95
N LEU A 43 -13.70 -27.13 16.02
CA LEU A 43 -13.41 -25.69 16.02
C LEU A 43 -11.96 -25.38 15.65
N GLY A 44 -10.97 -26.08 16.24
CA GLY A 44 -9.55 -25.85 15.94
C GLY A 44 -9.16 -26.23 14.51
N SER A 45 -9.79 -27.27 13.95
CA SER A 45 -9.59 -27.65 12.55
C SER A 45 -10.20 -26.63 11.59
N PHE A 46 -11.39 -26.11 11.92
CA PHE A 46 -12.05 -25.03 11.16
C PHE A 46 -11.22 -23.75 11.14
N VAL A 47 -10.74 -23.29 12.29
CA VAL A 47 -9.92 -22.06 12.41
C VAL A 47 -8.65 -22.13 11.56
N ARG A 48 -7.98 -23.30 11.51
CA ARG A 48 -6.78 -23.48 10.68
C ARG A 48 -7.09 -23.46 9.18
N ILE A 49 -8.19 -24.08 8.77
CA ILE A 49 -8.64 -24.04 7.37
C ILE A 49 -9.00 -22.61 6.97
N ALA A 50 -9.73 -21.90 7.82
CA ALA A 50 -10.07 -20.50 7.61
C ALA A 50 -8.81 -19.62 7.50
N SER A 51 -7.85 -19.77 8.42
CA SER A 51 -6.56 -19.05 8.37
C SER A 51 -5.83 -19.26 7.04
N ASN A 52 -5.73 -20.50 6.57
CA ASN A 52 -5.07 -20.80 5.29
C ASN A 52 -5.82 -20.23 4.09
N LEU A 53 -7.15 -20.28 4.10
CA LEU A 53 -7.98 -19.68 3.04
C LEU A 53 -7.83 -18.17 3.02
N VAL A 54 -7.75 -17.51 4.18
CA VAL A 54 -7.49 -16.07 4.26
C VAL A 54 -6.07 -15.76 3.77
N ALA A 55 -5.06 -16.54 4.16
CA ALA A 55 -3.69 -16.34 3.71
C ALA A 55 -3.52 -16.53 2.18
N ALA A 56 -4.14 -17.56 1.61
CA ALA A 56 -4.19 -17.73 0.15
C ALA A 56 -5.01 -16.63 -0.53
N GLY A 57 -6.12 -16.23 0.11
CA GLY A 57 -6.94 -15.11 -0.31
C GLY A 57 -6.19 -13.78 -0.32
N LEU A 58 -5.29 -13.53 0.63
CA LEU A 58 -4.45 -12.34 0.66
C LEU A 58 -3.47 -12.28 -0.52
N VAL A 59 -2.87 -13.41 -0.89
CA VAL A 59 -1.98 -13.48 -2.06
C VAL A 59 -2.78 -13.26 -3.35
N LEU A 60 -4.00 -13.80 -3.45
CA LEU A 60 -4.87 -13.53 -4.61
C LEU A 60 -5.37 -12.09 -4.62
N LEU A 61 -5.70 -11.55 -3.45
CA LEU A 61 -6.13 -10.17 -3.29
C LEU A 61 -5.01 -9.22 -3.67
N SER A 62 -3.75 -9.49 -3.30
CA SER A 62 -2.62 -8.64 -3.70
C SER A 62 -2.45 -8.60 -5.22
N LEU A 63 -2.66 -9.73 -5.92
CA LEU A 63 -2.65 -9.77 -7.39
C LEU A 63 -3.79 -8.96 -8.00
N ILE A 64 -4.99 -9.10 -7.47
CA ILE A 64 -6.15 -8.31 -7.91
C ILE A 64 -5.90 -6.83 -7.65
N THR A 65 -5.35 -6.47 -6.49
CA THR A 65 -5.00 -5.09 -6.14
C THR A 65 -4.01 -4.51 -7.12
N VAL A 66 -2.94 -5.25 -7.49
CA VAL A 66 -1.99 -4.81 -8.51
C VAL A 66 -2.70 -4.60 -9.85
N LEU A 67 -3.56 -5.52 -10.28
CA LEU A 67 -4.30 -5.38 -11.54
C LEU A 67 -5.20 -4.14 -11.53
N VAL A 68 -5.93 -3.91 -10.44
CA VAL A 68 -6.76 -2.71 -10.26
C VAL A 68 -5.91 -1.45 -10.32
N LEU A 69 -4.81 -1.38 -9.56
CA LEU A 69 -3.92 -0.23 -9.53
C LEU A 69 -3.34 0.08 -10.93
N VAL A 70 -2.83 -0.93 -11.62
CA VAL A 70 -2.32 -0.76 -12.99
C VAL A 70 -3.42 -0.24 -13.93
N ASN A 71 -4.64 -0.78 -13.82
CA ASN A 71 -5.77 -0.35 -14.63
C ASN A 71 -6.29 1.05 -14.27
N THR A 72 -6.06 1.52 -13.04
CA THR A 72 -6.38 2.89 -12.60
C THR A 72 -5.29 3.92 -12.93
N GLY A 73 -4.28 3.53 -13.72
CA GLY A 73 -3.29 4.46 -14.27
C GLY A 73 -2.08 4.73 -13.38
N MET A 74 -1.68 3.83 -12.48
CA MET A 74 -0.52 4.08 -11.57
C MET A 74 0.86 4.24 -12.25
N PHE A 75 0.93 4.12 -13.57
CA PHE A 75 2.13 4.39 -14.36
C PHE A 75 2.01 5.58 -15.32
N HIS A 76 0.76 5.96 -15.62
CA HIS A 76 0.42 7.08 -16.47
C HIS A 76 -1.03 7.45 -16.17
N ARG A 77 -1.23 8.63 -15.58
CA ARG A 77 -2.54 9.16 -15.25
C ARG A 77 -2.48 10.68 -15.29
N ARG A 78 -3.58 11.30 -15.71
CA ARG A 78 -3.80 12.74 -15.75
C ARG A 78 -5.26 13.04 -15.46
N VAL A 79 -5.52 13.85 -14.43
CA VAL A 79 -6.87 14.22 -14.00
C VAL A 79 -6.87 15.64 -13.46
N LEU A 80 -8.00 16.31 -13.59
CA LEU A 80 -8.26 17.56 -12.90
C LEU A 80 -8.37 17.32 -11.38
N ILE A 81 -7.68 18.16 -10.62
CA ILE A 81 -7.68 18.16 -9.15
C ILE A 81 -8.26 19.47 -8.61
N ASN A 82 -8.52 19.53 -7.30
CA ASN A 82 -9.11 20.69 -6.63
C ASN A 82 -10.46 21.10 -7.24
N ASP A 83 -11.40 20.17 -7.29
CA ASP A 83 -12.77 20.45 -7.71
C ASP A 83 -13.58 21.17 -6.61
N LEU A 84 -14.90 21.30 -6.78
CA LEU A 84 -15.79 21.92 -5.77
C LEU A 84 -15.72 21.28 -4.36
N SER A 85 -15.12 20.10 -4.21
CA SER A 85 -14.90 19.44 -2.92
C SER A 85 -13.61 19.85 -2.21
N TYR A 86 -12.80 20.71 -2.83
CA TYR A 86 -11.57 21.23 -2.27
C TYR A 86 -11.82 22.01 -0.97
N ASP A 87 -10.88 21.95 -0.03
CA ASP A 87 -11.01 22.62 1.26
C ASP A 87 -10.94 24.14 1.06
N PRO A 88 -12.04 24.88 1.30
CA PRO A 88 -12.03 26.32 1.06
C PRO A 88 -11.04 27.05 1.96
N THR A 89 -10.61 26.48 3.09
CA THR A 89 -9.65 27.11 4.00
C THR A 89 -8.28 27.36 3.36
N TYR A 90 -7.97 26.69 2.26
CA TYR A 90 -6.72 26.88 1.52
C TYR A 90 -6.76 28.13 0.64
N PHE A 91 -7.91 28.72 0.39
CA PHE A 91 -8.03 29.93 -0.43
C PHE A 91 -8.37 31.15 0.42
N TYR A 92 -7.42 32.04 0.69
CA TYR A 92 -7.61 33.12 1.66
C TYR A 92 -7.12 34.48 1.17
N ALA A 93 -7.62 35.54 1.81
CA ALA A 93 -7.29 36.91 1.46
C ALA A 93 -5.88 37.30 1.88
N TYR A 94 -5.17 37.99 0.98
CA TYR A 94 -3.80 38.47 1.22
C TYR A 94 -3.67 39.99 1.10
N GLY A 95 -4.32 40.59 0.10
CA GLY A 95 -4.34 42.05 -0.08
C GLY A 95 -5.51 42.53 -0.94
N GLN A 96 -5.98 43.75 -0.67
CA GLN A 96 -7.14 44.38 -1.34
C GLN A 96 -6.88 45.87 -1.56
N SER A 97 -5.80 46.21 -2.27
CA SER A 97 -5.41 47.61 -2.46
C SER A 97 -5.04 47.99 -3.89
N CYS A 98 -4.62 47.02 -4.70
CA CYS A 98 -4.22 47.23 -6.08
C CYS A 98 -5.36 47.73 -6.98
N ARG A 99 -5.11 48.82 -7.69
CA ARG A 99 -5.98 49.27 -8.79
C ARG A 99 -5.28 49.08 -10.12
N LEU A 100 -6.02 48.70 -11.14
CA LEU A 100 -5.50 48.34 -12.46
C LEU A 100 -6.12 49.21 -13.56
N ASP A 101 -5.29 49.88 -14.35
CA ASP A 101 -5.71 50.63 -15.55
C ASP A 101 -5.16 49.99 -16.83
N ASP A 102 -5.28 50.68 -17.96
CA ASP A 102 -4.81 50.21 -19.27
C ASP A 102 -3.27 50.11 -19.38
N GLN A 103 -2.52 50.73 -18.46
CA GLN A 103 -1.06 50.70 -18.41
C GLN A 103 -0.53 49.67 -17.40
N GLY A 104 -1.34 49.22 -16.44
CA GLY A 104 -0.97 48.21 -15.46
C GLY A 104 -1.45 48.56 -14.06
N PHE A 105 -0.72 48.10 -13.04
CA PHE A 105 -1.03 48.49 -11.66
C PHE A 105 -0.74 49.97 -11.44
N ILE A 106 -1.72 50.71 -10.93
CA ILE A 106 -1.60 52.13 -10.65
C ILE A 106 -0.61 52.33 -9.49
N ALA A 107 0.36 53.22 -9.70
CA ALA A 107 1.38 53.52 -8.71
C ALA A 107 0.78 53.93 -7.35
N ASN A 108 1.37 53.43 -6.25
CA ASN A 108 0.96 53.69 -4.86
C ASN A 108 -0.46 53.22 -4.49
N THR A 109 -1.09 52.37 -5.30
CA THR A 109 -2.37 51.75 -4.92
C THR A 109 -2.16 50.40 -4.24
N CYS A 110 -1.26 49.58 -4.77
CA CYS A 110 -0.87 48.31 -4.17
C CYS A 110 -0.11 48.49 -2.84
N ALA A 111 -0.40 47.62 -1.88
CA ALA A 111 0.30 47.52 -0.61
C ALA A 111 1.67 46.86 -0.81
N ALA A 112 2.63 47.22 0.03
CA ALA A 112 3.99 46.68 -0.05
C ALA A 112 4.02 45.15 0.09
N VAL A 113 3.10 44.58 0.86
CA VAL A 113 2.99 43.11 1.05
C VAL A 113 2.59 42.39 -0.24
N GLU A 114 1.79 43.03 -1.10
CA GLU A 114 1.39 42.52 -2.41
C GLU A 114 2.54 42.68 -3.41
N THR A 115 3.13 43.87 -3.51
CA THR A 115 4.19 44.13 -4.48
C THR A 115 5.47 43.33 -4.24
N HIS A 116 5.73 42.93 -2.98
CA HIS A 116 6.89 42.14 -2.61
C HIS A 116 6.71 40.63 -2.79
N THR A 117 5.54 40.15 -3.22
CA THR A 117 5.29 38.73 -3.44
C THR A 117 6.12 38.15 -4.58
N MET A 118 6.41 38.97 -5.58
CA MET A 118 7.29 38.69 -6.69
C MET A 118 8.45 39.69 -6.70
N THR A 119 9.40 39.53 -7.63
CA THR A 119 10.34 40.63 -7.89
C THR A 119 9.58 41.86 -8.41
N GLN A 120 10.09 43.06 -8.13
CA GLN A 120 9.43 44.31 -8.55
C GLN A 120 9.20 44.36 -10.07
N ALA A 121 10.16 43.86 -10.86
CA ALA A 121 10.06 43.81 -12.32
C ALA A 121 8.98 42.83 -12.78
N ALA A 122 8.92 41.63 -12.19
CA ALA A 122 7.89 40.65 -12.48
C ALA A 122 6.50 41.12 -12.07
N TRP A 123 6.35 41.74 -10.90
CA TRP A 123 5.08 42.33 -10.43
C TRP A 123 4.55 43.39 -11.40
N THR A 124 5.43 44.28 -11.85
CA THR A 124 5.08 45.32 -12.82
C THR A 124 4.63 44.71 -14.15
N ALA A 125 5.37 43.71 -14.64
CA ALA A 125 5.05 43.00 -15.86
C ALA A 125 3.73 42.20 -15.77
N ALA A 126 3.44 41.61 -14.60
CA ALA A 126 2.17 40.95 -14.33
C ALA A 126 1.01 41.95 -14.44
N GLY A 127 1.13 43.13 -13.81
CA GLY A 127 0.14 44.20 -13.92
C GLY A 127 -0.12 44.63 -15.37
N VAL A 128 0.92 44.87 -16.16
CA VAL A 128 0.79 45.23 -17.59
C VAL A 128 0.09 44.11 -18.38
N THR A 129 0.42 42.85 -18.06
CA THR A 129 -0.16 41.68 -18.73
C THR A 129 -1.65 41.54 -18.40
N LEU A 130 -2.01 41.64 -17.13
CA LEU A 130 -3.40 41.62 -16.66
C LEU A 130 -4.22 42.76 -17.28
N ALA A 131 -3.67 43.98 -17.30
CA ALA A 131 -4.33 45.15 -17.90
C ALA A 131 -4.71 44.90 -19.37
N ARG A 132 -3.76 44.35 -20.15
CA ARG A 132 -3.99 44.02 -21.56
C ARG A 132 -5.01 42.92 -21.74
N GLN A 133 -4.93 41.85 -20.94
CA GLN A 133 -5.77 40.67 -21.12
C GLN A 133 -7.20 40.88 -20.60
N TRP A 134 -7.39 41.62 -19.51
CA TRP A 134 -8.71 42.01 -19.01
C TRP A 134 -9.31 43.22 -19.71
N LEU A 135 -8.58 43.83 -20.65
CA LEU A 135 -9.00 45.05 -21.36
C LEU A 135 -9.36 46.17 -20.38
N ALA A 136 -8.47 46.42 -19.43
CA ALA A 136 -8.59 47.50 -18.45
C ALA A 136 -8.57 48.87 -19.14
N ASN A 137 -9.17 49.87 -18.49
CA ASN A 137 -9.34 51.21 -19.04
C ASN A 137 -8.98 52.27 -17.99
N ALA A 138 -8.18 53.27 -18.36
CA ALA A 138 -7.86 54.44 -17.55
C ALA A 138 -9.08 55.14 -16.95
N SER A 139 -10.19 55.24 -17.69
CA SER A 139 -11.38 55.97 -17.22
C SER A 139 -12.18 55.23 -16.16
N SER A 140 -11.97 53.92 -16.01
CA SER A 140 -12.66 53.07 -15.03
C SER A 140 -11.71 51.97 -14.55
N PRO A 141 -10.73 52.31 -13.67
CA PRO A 141 -9.76 51.34 -13.18
C PRO A 141 -10.45 50.20 -12.42
N MET A 142 -9.99 48.98 -12.66
CA MET A 142 -10.47 47.79 -11.96
C MET A 142 -9.89 47.73 -10.55
N PHE A 143 -10.62 47.08 -9.64
CA PHE A 143 -10.21 46.83 -8.27
C PHE A 143 -9.71 45.39 -8.17
N VAL A 144 -8.42 45.20 -7.87
CA VAL A 144 -7.80 43.88 -7.87
C VAL A 144 -7.53 43.46 -6.44
N THR A 145 -8.08 42.30 -6.09
CA THR A 145 -7.81 41.60 -4.83
C THR A 145 -6.76 40.53 -5.08
N THR A 146 -5.76 40.48 -4.21
CA THR A 146 -4.75 39.44 -4.17
C THR A 146 -5.15 38.40 -3.11
N CYS A 147 -5.29 37.16 -3.54
CA CYS A 147 -5.58 35.98 -2.73
C CYS A 147 -4.39 35.02 -2.78
N ILE A 148 -4.28 34.15 -1.77
CA ILE A 148 -3.34 33.04 -1.76
C ILE A 148 -4.11 31.74 -1.75
N GLU A 149 -3.66 30.79 -2.55
CA GLU A 149 -4.10 29.40 -2.49
C GLU A 149 -2.98 28.53 -1.93
N GLY A 150 -3.24 27.79 -0.86
CA GLY A 150 -2.29 26.93 -0.15
C GLY A 150 -2.55 26.89 1.36
N PRO A 151 -1.89 26.01 2.12
CA PRO A 151 -2.11 25.89 3.57
C PRO A 151 -1.81 27.23 4.29
N PRO A 152 -2.75 27.83 5.04
CA PRO A 152 -2.56 29.17 5.63
C PRO A 152 -1.58 29.17 6.82
N ASP A 153 -1.53 28.08 7.58
CA ASP A 153 -0.82 28.00 8.87
C ASP A 153 0.56 27.33 8.79
N ASP A 154 1.03 27.00 7.58
CA ASP A 154 2.33 26.33 7.36
C ASP A 154 3.25 27.20 6.49
N GLU A 155 4.22 27.83 7.14
CA GLU A 155 5.24 28.67 6.51
C GLU A 155 6.13 27.90 5.51
N SER A 156 6.21 26.57 5.65
CA SER A 156 6.98 25.71 4.74
C SER A 156 6.15 25.17 3.58
N ALA A 157 4.85 25.41 3.58
CA ALA A 157 3.95 24.88 2.56
C ALA A 157 3.95 25.68 1.26
N TRP A 158 3.47 25.04 0.19
CA TRP A 158 3.28 25.65 -1.11
C TRP A 158 2.26 26.80 -1.10
N ALA A 159 2.37 27.71 -2.06
CA ALA A 159 1.41 28.80 -2.27
C ALA A 159 1.32 29.18 -3.75
N ALA A 160 0.11 29.36 -4.26
CA ALA A 160 -0.16 29.99 -5.53
C ALA A 160 -0.77 31.39 -5.31
N LEU A 161 -0.47 32.31 -6.21
CA LEU A 161 -0.95 33.69 -6.14
C LEU A 161 -2.17 33.85 -7.05
N VAL A 162 -3.27 34.39 -6.53
CA VAL A 162 -4.50 34.55 -7.31
C VAL A 162 -4.93 36.02 -7.30
N PHE A 163 -5.22 36.56 -8.47
CA PHE A 163 -5.76 37.89 -8.66
C PHE A 163 -7.22 37.81 -9.07
N VAL A 164 -8.08 38.53 -8.34
CA VAL A 164 -9.52 38.62 -8.65
C VAL A 164 -9.84 40.08 -8.95
N ALA A 165 -10.33 40.35 -10.16
CA ALA A 165 -10.64 41.70 -10.61
C ALA A 165 -12.14 42.01 -10.49
N GLY A 166 -12.47 43.12 -9.83
CA GLY A 166 -13.80 43.69 -9.73
C GLY A 166 -13.92 44.98 -10.52
N TYR A 167 -15.16 45.31 -10.90
CA TYR A 167 -15.45 46.53 -11.65
C TYR A 167 -15.56 47.75 -10.74
N ASP A 168 -16.33 47.61 -9.65
CA ASP A 168 -16.80 48.74 -8.85
C ASP A 168 -16.25 48.73 -7.41
N ALA A 169 -15.75 47.58 -6.96
CA ALA A 169 -15.19 47.36 -5.63
C ALA A 169 -14.20 46.17 -5.65
N PHE A 170 -13.37 46.07 -4.62
CA PHE A 170 -12.46 44.94 -4.42
C PHE A 170 -13.26 43.65 -4.21
N PRO A 171 -13.10 42.63 -5.06
CA PRO A 171 -13.72 41.32 -4.85
C PRO A 171 -13.21 40.67 -3.57
N GLU A 172 -14.02 39.83 -2.93
CA GLU A 172 -13.58 38.99 -1.83
C GLU A 172 -13.03 37.67 -2.37
N CYS A 173 -12.00 37.12 -1.72
CA CYS A 173 -11.52 35.77 -2.05
C CYS A 173 -12.57 34.72 -1.70
N GLN A 174 -13.29 34.91 -0.59
CA GLN A 174 -14.38 34.04 -0.15
C GLN A 174 -15.65 34.87 0.11
N PRO A 175 -16.42 35.24 -0.92
CA PRO A 175 -17.57 36.11 -0.75
C PRO A 175 -18.65 35.46 0.12
N PRO A 176 -19.20 36.15 1.14
CA PRO A 176 -20.24 35.60 1.98
C PRO A 176 -21.57 35.54 1.20
N GLY A 177 -22.09 34.33 0.98
CA GLY A 177 -23.46 34.13 0.54
C GLY A 177 -23.67 33.98 -0.98
N GLY A 178 -22.78 33.26 -1.67
CA GLY A 178 -23.02 32.80 -3.04
C GLY A 178 -22.18 33.51 -4.11
N ALA A 179 -22.84 33.94 -5.20
CA ALA A 179 -22.18 34.45 -6.39
C ALA A 179 -21.56 35.84 -6.19
N GLN A 180 -20.34 36.03 -6.69
CA GLN A 180 -19.67 37.32 -6.82
C GLN A 180 -19.33 37.60 -8.28
N GLU A 181 -19.83 38.72 -8.83
CA GLU A 181 -19.49 39.13 -10.19
C GLU A 181 -18.06 39.67 -10.27
N ILE A 182 -17.28 39.17 -11.23
CA ILE A 182 -15.88 39.56 -11.46
C ILE A 182 -15.65 39.93 -12.93
N ALA A 183 -14.66 40.79 -13.17
CA ALA A 183 -14.17 41.15 -14.50
C ALA A 183 -13.17 40.13 -15.04
N GLY A 184 -12.52 39.39 -14.14
CA GLY A 184 -11.52 38.41 -14.50
C GLY A 184 -10.88 37.79 -13.27
N LEU A 185 -10.22 36.67 -13.50
CA LEU A 185 -9.46 35.92 -12.51
C LEU A 185 -8.14 35.51 -13.14
N ALA A 186 -7.05 35.61 -12.40
CA ALA A 186 -5.76 35.13 -12.86
C ALA A 186 -5.06 34.37 -11.74
N MET A 187 -4.40 33.28 -12.10
CA MET A 187 -3.53 32.51 -11.23
C MET A 187 -2.09 32.72 -11.67
N SER A 188 -1.19 32.84 -10.71
CA SER A 188 0.24 32.85 -10.94
C SER A 188 0.95 31.85 -10.05
N GLU A 189 1.80 31.06 -10.68
CA GLU A 189 2.72 30.14 -10.04
C GLU A 189 4.16 30.35 -10.50
N THR A 190 5.09 29.63 -9.89
CA THR A 190 6.47 29.57 -10.38
C THR A 190 6.67 28.34 -11.23
N THR A 191 7.59 28.38 -12.20
CA THR A 191 7.90 27.23 -13.05
C THR A 191 9.34 27.25 -13.52
N ILE A 192 9.85 26.11 -14.00
CA ILE A 192 11.18 25.99 -14.64
C ILE A 192 11.01 25.67 -16.12
N ARG A 193 11.87 26.29 -16.93
CA ARG A 193 11.98 26.05 -18.38
C ARG A 193 13.46 26.00 -18.77
N ASP A 194 13.74 25.42 -19.93
CA ASP A 194 15.10 25.41 -20.49
C ASP A 194 15.64 26.84 -20.69
N ASP A 195 14.78 27.76 -21.14
CA ASP A 195 15.12 29.17 -21.33
C ASP A 195 15.15 29.97 -20.01
N TYR A 196 14.58 29.42 -18.93
CA TYR A 196 14.49 30.04 -17.61
C TYR A 196 14.95 29.05 -16.51
N PRO A 197 16.26 28.72 -16.45
CA PRO A 197 16.77 27.67 -15.56
C PRO A 197 16.73 28.05 -14.07
N THR A 198 16.68 29.35 -13.77
CA THR A 198 16.48 29.89 -12.40
C THR A 198 15.01 30.02 -12.02
N GLY A 199 14.11 29.57 -12.89
CA GLY A 199 12.67 29.73 -12.76
C GLY A 199 12.14 31.03 -13.37
N ALA A 200 10.86 30.99 -13.70
CA ALA A 200 10.03 32.11 -14.12
C ALA A 200 8.67 32.02 -13.42
N TYR A 201 7.89 33.08 -13.50
CA TYR A 201 6.48 33.05 -13.10
C TYR A 201 5.63 32.69 -14.30
N VAL A 202 4.63 31.83 -14.12
CA VAL A 202 3.56 31.61 -15.09
C VAL A 202 2.34 32.37 -14.63
N LEU A 203 1.57 32.91 -15.58
CA LEU A 203 0.34 33.64 -15.32
C LEU A 203 -0.74 33.09 -16.25
N THR A 204 -1.74 32.42 -15.67
CA THR A 204 -2.93 31.93 -16.36
C THR A 204 -4.09 32.87 -16.10
N VAL A 205 -4.71 33.37 -17.17
CA VAL A 205 -5.73 34.41 -17.07
C VAL A 205 -7.05 33.93 -17.66
N TYR A 206 -8.11 34.08 -16.87
CA TYR A 206 -9.49 34.15 -17.30
C TYR A 206 -9.93 35.61 -17.44
N ALA A 207 -10.37 35.98 -18.64
CA ALA A 207 -10.89 37.30 -18.95
C ALA A 207 -12.37 37.21 -19.36
N ASP A 208 -13.26 37.70 -18.50
CA ASP A 208 -14.71 37.56 -18.68
C ASP A 208 -15.22 38.15 -20.00
N LYS A 209 -14.62 39.24 -20.47
CA LYS A 209 -15.01 39.90 -21.73
C LYS A 209 -14.73 39.08 -22.98
N THR A 210 -13.76 38.18 -22.95
CA THR A 210 -13.24 37.52 -24.15
C THR A 210 -13.33 36.00 -24.10
N MET A 211 -13.44 35.39 -22.92
CA MET A 211 -13.42 33.94 -22.72
C MET A 211 -14.80 33.41 -22.29
N HIS A 212 -15.69 33.26 -23.28
CA HIS A 212 -17.10 32.84 -23.05
C HIS A 212 -17.35 31.35 -23.27
N ASP A 213 -16.43 30.68 -23.95
CA ASP A 213 -16.59 29.29 -24.38
C ASP A 213 -16.07 28.33 -23.31
N SER A 214 -16.72 27.18 -23.19
CA SER A 214 -16.29 26.08 -22.33
C SER A 214 -16.14 24.80 -23.16
N ILE A 215 -15.15 23.98 -22.81
CA ILE A 215 -14.86 22.71 -23.47
C ILE A 215 -14.88 21.57 -22.44
N GLU A 216 -15.29 20.39 -22.91
CA GLU A 216 -15.23 19.17 -22.12
C GLU A 216 -13.79 18.66 -22.06
N HIS A 217 -13.28 18.47 -20.85
CA HIS A 217 -11.99 17.85 -20.55
C HIS A 217 -12.23 16.41 -20.09
N VAL A 218 -11.61 15.46 -20.78
CA VAL A 218 -11.74 14.03 -20.46
C VAL A 218 -10.54 13.59 -19.62
N ASN A 219 -10.79 13.28 -18.35
CA ASN A 219 -9.82 12.75 -17.43
C ASN A 219 -9.41 11.32 -17.83
N SER A 220 -8.18 10.91 -17.49
CA SER A 220 -7.68 9.56 -17.77
C SER A 220 -8.44 8.42 -17.07
N ASP A 221 -9.22 8.72 -16.02
CA ASP A 221 -10.10 7.75 -15.37
C ASP A 221 -11.48 7.63 -16.04
N GLY A 222 -11.69 8.33 -17.15
CA GLY A 222 -12.92 8.32 -17.94
C GLY A 222 -13.99 9.29 -17.43
N THR A 223 -13.73 10.03 -16.34
CA THR A 223 -14.60 11.14 -15.93
C THR A 223 -14.41 12.35 -16.83
N THR A 224 -15.38 13.25 -16.81
CA THR A 224 -15.40 14.44 -17.66
C THR A 224 -15.71 15.67 -16.82
N ASP A 225 -14.89 16.70 -16.95
CA ASP A 225 -15.10 18.00 -16.35
C ASP A 225 -15.20 19.06 -17.45
N VAL A 226 -15.69 20.25 -17.11
CA VAL A 226 -15.83 21.35 -18.05
C VAL A 226 -14.84 22.44 -17.67
N VAL A 227 -14.03 22.88 -18.62
CA VAL A 227 -13.04 23.95 -18.44
C VAL A 227 -13.30 25.10 -19.40
N ILE A 228 -12.90 26.31 -19.01
CA ILE A 228 -12.96 27.47 -19.88
C ILE A 228 -11.96 27.30 -21.02
N ALA A 229 -12.42 27.52 -22.25
CA ALA A 229 -11.60 27.40 -23.43
C ALA A 229 -10.67 28.61 -23.59
N TYR A 230 -9.50 28.38 -24.19
CA TYR A 230 -8.58 29.43 -24.61
C TYR A 230 -8.12 30.37 -23.49
N THR A 231 -7.91 29.83 -22.28
CA THR A 231 -7.21 30.59 -21.22
C THR A 231 -5.83 31.01 -21.73
N ASN A 232 -5.43 32.23 -21.39
CA ASN A 232 -4.16 32.78 -21.84
C ASN A 232 -3.08 32.45 -20.81
N HIS A 233 -1.93 31.97 -21.29
CA HIS A 233 -0.78 31.64 -20.46
C HIS A 233 0.40 32.54 -20.84
N SER A 234 1.04 33.14 -19.86
CA SER A 234 2.21 34.01 -20.07
C SER A 234 3.32 33.64 -19.10
N LEU A 235 4.56 33.58 -19.59
CA LEU A 235 5.74 33.48 -18.76
C LEU A 235 6.30 34.87 -18.48
N ILE A 236 6.62 35.13 -17.23
CA ILE A 236 7.19 36.39 -16.75
C ILE A 236 8.51 36.06 -16.05
N SER A 237 9.63 36.51 -16.62
CA SER A 237 10.93 36.33 -15.99
C SER A 237 11.05 37.13 -14.70
N VAL A 238 12.03 36.79 -13.86
CA VAL A 238 12.37 37.57 -12.65
C VAL A 238 12.76 39.02 -12.96
N ASP A 239 13.16 39.31 -14.21
CA ASP A 239 13.51 40.63 -14.72
C ASP A 239 12.34 41.34 -15.42
N GLY A 240 11.13 40.75 -15.40
CA GLY A 240 9.92 41.33 -15.97
C GLY A 240 9.77 41.18 -17.50
N ILE A 241 10.51 40.26 -18.12
CA ILE A 241 10.32 39.94 -19.54
C ILE A 241 9.12 39.03 -19.70
N VAL A 242 8.14 39.44 -20.51
CA VAL A 242 6.92 38.67 -20.77
C VAL A 242 7.04 37.92 -22.09
N THR A 243 6.76 36.63 -22.08
CA THR A 243 6.66 35.78 -23.27
C THR A 243 5.36 34.97 -23.23
N LEU A 244 4.85 34.59 -24.41
CA LEU A 244 3.68 33.72 -24.52
C LEU A 244 4.09 32.30 -24.09
N ASP A 245 3.32 31.68 -23.19
CA ASP A 245 3.53 30.27 -22.86
C ASP A 245 2.63 29.38 -23.74
N LEU A 246 3.23 28.59 -24.61
CA LEU A 246 2.53 27.59 -25.42
C LEU A 246 2.55 26.20 -24.78
N ILE A 247 3.34 26.02 -23.72
CA ILE A 247 3.51 24.75 -23.03
C ILE A 247 2.52 24.66 -21.87
N GLY A 248 2.42 25.73 -21.06
CA GLY A 248 1.44 25.84 -19.96
C GLY A 248 1.71 24.93 -18.76
N ILE A 249 2.85 24.24 -18.71
CA ILE A 249 3.24 23.38 -17.57
C ILE A 249 3.70 24.27 -16.42
N ASN A 250 2.94 24.41 -15.36
CA ASN A 250 3.34 25.19 -14.19
C ASN A 250 4.31 24.40 -13.30
N THR A 251 4.08 23.11 -13.12
CA THR A 251 4.78 22.31 -12.10
C THR A 251 5.49 21.11 -12.72
N VAL A 252 6.74 20.84 -12.32
CA VAL A 252 7.45 19.59 -12.65
C VAL A 252 8.20 19.10 -11.42
N GLU A 253 7.88 17.88 -10.98
CA GLU A 253 8.50 17.25 -9.81
C GLU A 253 8.97 15.84 -10.13
N HIS A 254 10.06 15.43 -9.46
CA HIS A 254 10.64 14.10 -9.63
C HIS A 254 10.66 13.34 -8.32
N SER A 255 10.00 12.19 -8.24
CA SER A 255 10.10 11.24 -7.11
C SER A 255 10.84 9.97 -7.53
N LEU A 256 11.66 9.42 -6.61
CA LEU A 256 12.62 8.34 -6.89
C LEU A 256 12.44 7.11 -5.97
N PRO A 257 11.22 6.58 -5.75
CA PRO A 257 10.96 5.53 -4.75
C PRO A 257 11.66 4.20 -5.02
N LEU A 258 11.98 3.90 -6.29
CA LEU A 258 12.72 2.71 -6.73
C LEU A 258 14.07 3.08 -7.38
N GLY A 259 14.54 4.31 -7.18
CA GLY A 259 15.74 4.87 -7.81
C GLY A 259 15.51 5.44 -9.21
N ARG A 260 16.58 6.01 -9.79
CA ARG A 260 16.55 6.82 -11.03
C ARG A 260 15.99 6.12 -12.28
N ARG A 261 16.08 4.79 -12.37
CA ARG A 261 15.56 4.03 -13.53
C ARG A 261 14.03 4.12 -13.62
N TYR A 262 13.35 4.18 -12.48
CA TYR A 262 11.89 4.17 -12.39
C TYR A 262 11.37 5.48 -11.80
N MET A 263 11.95 6.58 -12.26
CA MET A 263 11.59 7.92 -11.81
C MET A 263 10.12 8.21 -12.12
N VAL A 264 9.42 8.75 -11.14
CA VAL A 264 8.09 9.33 -11.29
C VAL A 264 8.29 10.79 -11.64
N THR A 265 7.79 11.23 -12.80
CA THR A 265 7.74 12.65 -13.17
C THR A 265 6.30 13.10 -13.07
N ALA A 266 6.01 13.91 -12.07
CA ALA A 266 4.71 14.56 -11.95
C ALA A 266 4.75 15.92 -12.61
N PHE A 267 3.63 16.32 -13.17
CA PHE A 267 3.46 17.60 -13.82
C PHE A 267 2.04 18.11 -13.62
N ALA A 268 1.86 19.42 -13.68
CA ALA A 268 0.54 20.03 -13.68
C ALA A 268 0.42 21.06 -14.80
N TYR A 269 -0.81 21.47 -15.07
CA TYR A 269 -1.14 22.63 -15.88
C TYR A 269 -2.22 23.43 -15.13
N GLU A 270 -2.04 24.74 -15.04
CA GLU A 270 -3.08 25.62 -14.49
C GLU A 270 -4.28 25.67 -15.44
N THR A 271 -5.49 25.60 -14.87
CA THR A 271 -6.71 25.71 -15.65
C THR A 271 -7.82 26.40 -14.87
N VAL A 272 -8.88 26.76 -15.58
CA VAL A 272 -10.07 27.38 -15.01
C VAL A 272 -11.26 26.49 -15.36
N MET A 273 -11.89 25.91 -14.36
CA MET A 273 -13.09 25.11 -14.53
C MET A 273 -14.32 26.00 -14.73
N ASP A 274 -15.24 25.54 -15.59
CA ASP A 274 -16.62 26.04 -15.64
C ASP A 274 -17.48 25.17 -14.71
N ILE A 275 -17.75 25.69 -13.53
CA ILE A 275 -18.55 25.00 -12.50
C ILE A 275 -20.05 25.31 -12.60
N THR A 276 -20.49 26.07 -13.61
CA THR A 276 -21.87 26.57 -13.73
C THR A 276 -22.91 25.46 -13.64
N SER A 277 -22.65 24.30 -14.25
CA SER A 277 -23.56 23.15 -14.25
C SER A 277 -23.54 22.32 -12.96
N ARG A 278 -22.54 22.55 -12.09
CA ARG A 278 -22.28 21.80 -10.84
C ARG A 278 -22.65 22.58 -9.58
N LEU A 279 -23.10 23.83 -9.71
CA LEU A 279 -23.51 24.64 -8.57
C LEU A 279 -24.77 24.06 -7.90
N ASP A 280 -24.70 23.85 -6.59
CA ASP A 280 -25.82 23.48 -5.75
C ASP A 280 -25.77 24.24 -4.41
N ALA A 281 -26.72 23.94 -3.51
CA ALA A 281 -26.80 24.60 -2.20
C ALA A 281 -25.64 24.28 -1.25
N SER A 282 -24.74 23.34 -1.60
CA SER A 282 -23.56 22.98 -0.79
C SER A 282 -22.35 23.87 -1.10
N VAL A 283 -22.33 24.55 -2.25
CA VAL A 283 -21.27 25.48 -2.62
C VAL A 283 -21.51 26.82 -1.90
N PRO A 284 -20.64 27.22 -0.95
CA PRO A 284 -20.89 28.39 -0.10
C PRO A 284 -20.77 29.71 -0.88
N TRP A 285 -19.91 29.74 -1.90
CA TRP A 285 -19.59 30.91 -2.70
C TRP A 285 -18.94 30.53 -4.02
N TRP A 286 -18.99 31.42 -5.02
CA TRP A 286 -18.28 31.24 -6.28
C TRP A 286 -18.08 32.59 -6.99
N ASN A 287 -17.06 32.66 -7.85
CA ASN A 287 -16.87 33.79 -8.75
C ASN A 287 -17.63 33.54 -10.06
N VAL A 288 -18.29 34.56 -10.58
CA VAL A 288 -19.04 34.49 -11.83
C VAL A 288 -18.67 35.65 -12.76
N GLY A 289 -18.44 35.34 -14.03
CA GLY A 289 -18.26 36.36 -15.06
C GLY A 289 -19.50 37.24 -15.22
N ARG A 290 -19.34 38.56 -15.24
CA ARG A 290 -20.46 39.48 -15.44
C ARG A 290 -21.03 39.39 -16.85
N GLU A 291 -20.18 39.25 -17.86
CA GLU A 291 -20.54 39.16 -19.27
C GLU A 291 -20.79 37.72 -19.71
N SER A 292 -19.88 36.79 -19.37
CA SER A 292 -20.00 35.38 -19.79
C SER A 292 -21.07 34.61 -19.04
N LYS A 293 -21.43 35.07 -17.83
CA LYS A 293 -22.28 34.37 -16.86
C LYS A 293 -21.76 32.98 -16.48
N LYS A 294 -20.47 32.72 -16.69
CA LYS A 294 -19.81 31.48 -16.28
C LYS A 294 -19.38 31.56 -14.82
N ALA A 295 -19.82 30.60 -14.02
CA ALA A 295 -19.26 30.38 -12.70
C ALA A 295 -17.94 29.63 -12.85
N ILE A 296 -16.87 30.18 -12.27
CA ILE A 296 -15.52 29.68 -12.46
C ILE A 296 -14.88 29.25 -11.14
N SER A 297 -13.97 28.30 -11.24
CA SER A 297 -13.10 27.86 -10.15
C SER A 297 -11.73 27.52 -10.73
N ILE A 298 -10.70 27.78 -9.94
CA ILE A 298 -9.32 27.47 -10.28
C ILE A 298 -9.09 25.98 -10.09
N SER A 299 -8.30 25.37 -10.96
CA SER A 299 -7.96 23.96 -10.87
C SER A 299 -6.62 23.67 -11.54
N TRP A 300 -6.11 22.47 -11.29
CA TRP A 300 -4.91 21.95 -11.92
C TRP A 300 -5.23 20.67 -12.66
N ASP A 301 -4.76 20.59 -13.90
CA ASP A 301 -4.74 19.36 -14.66
C ASP A 301 -3.43 18.62 -14.36
N THR A 302 -3.48 17.72 -13.38
CA THR A 302 -2.31 17.10 -12.79
C THR A 302 -2.12 15.68 -13.28
N GLY A 303 -0.89 15.36 -13.71
CA GLY A 303 -0.52 14.06 -14.21
C GLY A 303 0.82 13.57 -13.72
N HIS A 304 1.11 12.30 -14.03
CA HIS A 304 2.42 11.73 -13.82
C HIS A 304 2.77 10.71 -14.90
N ASP A 305 4.07 10.51 -15.07
CA ASP A 305 4.68 9.49 -15.91
C ASP A 305 5.74 8.70 -15.14
N VAL A 306 5.71 7.37 -15.28
CA VAL A 306 6.71 6.48 -14.69
C VAL A 306 7.67 5.97 -15.75
N ALA A 307 8.95 6.30 -15.60
CA ALA A 307 10.01 5.82 -16.48
C ALA A 307 10.11 4.29 -16.45
N HIS A 308 10.26 3.68 -17.63
CA HIS A 308 10.40 2.23 -17.81
C HIS A 308 9.31 1.38 -17.14
N SER A 309 8.07 1.89 -17.09
CA SER A 309 6.92 1.21 -16.48
C SER A 309 6.63 -0.18 -17.05
N SER A 310 6.89 -0.42 -18.34
CA SER A 310 6.72 -1.72 -18.97
C SER A 310 7.62 -2.82 -18.36
N GLU A 311 8.82 -2.46 -17.91
CA GLU A 311 9.72 -3.38 -17.19
C GLU A 311 9.15 -3.75 -15.82
N LEU A 312 8.62 -2.77 -15.08
CA LEU A 312 7.99 -2.98 -13.78
C LEU A 312 6.78 -3.92 -13.90
N VAL A 313 5.91 -3.68 -14.88
CA VAL A 313 4.76 -4.55 -15.17
C VAL A 313 5.23 -5.98 -15.46
N ALA A 314 6.22 -6.15 -16.34
CA ALA A 314 6.72 -7.48 -16.71
C ALA A 314 7.31 -8.22 -15.50
N ILE A 315 8.09 -7.53 -14.67
CA ILE A 315 8.68 -8.08 -13.44
C ILE A 315 7.58 -8.46 -12.44
N GLN A 316 6.59 -7.60 -12.21
CA GLN A 316 5.48 -7.89 -11.31
C GLN A 316 4.65 -9.08 -11.78
N VAL A 317 4.36 -9.18 -13.08
CA VAL A 317 3.64 -10.35 -13.66
C VAL A 317 4.47 -11.62 -13.47
N ALA A 318 5.78 -11.59 -13.75
CA ALA A 318 6.65 -12.75 -13.57
C ALA A 318 6.73 -13.20 -12.10
N LEU A 319 6.90 -12.26 -11.17
CA LEU A 319 6.94 -12.53 -9.73
C LEU A 319 5.59 -13.00 -9.19
N SER A 320 4.49 -12.46 -9.72
CA SER A 320 3.12 -12.88 -9.40
C SER A 320 2.85 -14.33 -9.79
N VAL A 321 3.21 -14.70 -11.03
CA VAL A 321 3.14 -16.09 -11.50
C VAL A 321 4.04 -16.98 -10.66
N GLY A 322 5.27 -16.52 -10.35
CA GLY A 322 6.19 -17.21 -9.45
C GLY A 322 5.60 -17.47 -8.06
N ALA A 323 4.94 -16.48 -7.46
CA ALA A 323 4.28 -16.59 -6.16
C ALA A 323 3.14 -17.62 -6.20
N LEU A 324 2.30 -17.61 -7.24
CA LEU A 324 1.24 -18.60 -7.43
C LEU A 324 1.80 -20.02 -7.58
N LEU A 325 2.88 -20.19 -8.34
CA LEU A 325 3.55 -21.48 -8.49
C LEU A 325 4.11 -21.98 -7.16
N LEU A 326 4.75 -21.11 -6.38
CA LEU A 326 5.29 -21.44 -5.06
C LEU A 326 4.19 -21.76 -4.04
N LEU A 327 3.01 -21.12 -4.15
CA LEU A 327 1.86 -21.35 -3.27
C LEU A 327 1.01 -22.56 -3.71
N SER A 328 1.15 -23.05 -4.94
CA SER A 328 0.29 -24.10 -5.52
C SER A 328 0.18 -25.36 -4.67
N SER A 329 1.30 -25.83 -4.09
CA SER A 329 1.33 -26.98 -3.18
C SER A 329 0.56 -26.72 -1.89
N ASP A 330 0.67 -25.53 -1.32
CA ASP A 330 -0.06 -25.14 -0.11
C ASP A 330 -1.56 -25.01 -0.36
N ILE A 331 -1.97 -24.48 -1.53
CA ILE A 331 -3.36 -24.45 -1.98
C ILE A 331 -3.89 -25.88 -2.12
N TYR A 332 -3.15 -26.77 -2.77
CA TYR A 332 -3.54 -28.17 -2.93
C TYR A 332 -3.78 -28.86 -1.58
N LEU A 333 -2.87 -28.71 -0.61
CA LEU A 333 -3.03 -29.30 0.71
C LEU A 333 -4.21 -28.69 1.48
N THR A 334 -4.44 -27.39 1.34
CA THR A 334 -5.60 -26.71 1.94
C THR A 334 -6.92 -27.24 1.39
N ILE A 335 -7.01 -27.46 0.06
CA ILE A 335 -8.19 -28.06 -0.59
C ILE A 335 -8.41 -29.51 -0.11
N GLN A 336 -7.34 -30.31 0.01
CA GLN A 336 -7.44 -31.67 0.55
C GLN A 336 -7.88 -31.68 2.01
N GLY A 337 -7.43 -30.69 2.79
CA GLY A 337 -7.90 -30.44 4.15
C GLY A 337 -9.39 -30.13 4.20
N LEU A 338 -9.86 -29.16 3.41
CA LEU A 338 -11.28 -28.79 3.33
C LEU A 338 -12.15 -29.97 2.90
N ARG A 339 -11.73 -30.74 1.90
CA ARG A 339 -12.44 -31.95 1.45
C ARG A 339 -12.53 -32.99 2.57
N GLY A 340 -11.46 -33.19 3.33
CA GLY A 340 -11.47 -34.08 4.49
C GLY A 340 -12.46 -33.63 5.56
N TYR A 341 -12.48 -32.34 5.86
CA TYR A 341 -13.36 -31.72 6.85
C TYR A 341 -14.83 -31.88 6.47
N LEU A 342 -15.19 -31.51 5.23
CA LEU A 342 -16.56 -31.64 4.73
C LEU A 342 -17.05 -33.10 4.72
N LEU A 343 -16.15 -34.05 4.46
CA LEU A 343 -16.45 -35.48 4.45
C LEU A 343 -16.35 -36.16 5.83
N HIS A 344 -16.17 -35.39 6.92
CA HIS A 344 -16.00 -35.91 8.29
C HIS A 344 -14.89 -36.99 8.41
N LYS A 345 -13.87 -36.90 7.55
CA LYS A 345 -12.70 -37.79 7.58
C LYS A 345 -11.60 -37.13 8.41
N PRO A 346 -10.68 -37.90 9.03
CA PRO A 346 -9.52 -37.31 9.68
C PRO A 346 -8.77 -36.39 8.71
N VAL A 347 -8.49 -35.15 9.13
CA VAL A 347 -8.00 -34.07 8.27
C VAL A 347 -6.56 -33.70 8.64
N MET A 348 -5.71 -33.54 7.63
CA MET A 348 -4.41 -32.90 7.79
C MET A 348 -4.59 -31.40 7.56
N THR A 349 -4.78 -30.63 8.63
CA THR A 349 -4.81 -29.15 8.59
C THR A 349 -3.56 -28.61 9.26
N TYR A 350 -2.89 -27.65 8.63
CA TYR A 350 -1.78 -26.91 9.22
C TYR A 350 -2.01 -25.42 9.03
N ASP A 351 -1.28 -24.57 9.75
CA ASP A 351 -1.34 -23.12 9.58
C ASP A 351 -0.22 -22.65 8.64
N LEU A 352 -0.60 -22.09 7.48
CA LEU A 352 0.31 -21.62 6.44
C LEU A 352 1.16 -20.45 6.94
N LEU A 353 0.57 -19.53 7.71
CA LEU A 353 1.25 -18.34 8.22
C LEU A 353 2.34 -18.73 9.22
N ALA A 354 2.04 -19.69 10.12
CA ALA A 354 3.04 -20.28 11.00
C ALA A 354 4.20 -20.95 10.23
N GLY A 355 3.93 -21.43 9.01
CA GLY A 355 4.92 -22.06 8.14
C GLY A 355 5.70 -21.12 7.22
N LEU A 356 5.41 -19.81 7.22
CA LEU A 356 6.09 -18.87 6.31
C LEU A 356 7.60 -18.82 6.51
N GLU A 357 8.07 -19.06 7.74
CA GLU A 357 9.50 -19.12 8.09
C GLU A 357 10.27 -20.18 7.28
N ARG A 358 9.56 -21.20 6.81
CA ARG A 358 10.11 -22.31 5.99
C ARG A 358 9.90 -22.09 4.51
N ARG A 359 9.13 -21.07 4.12
CA ARG A 359 8.79 -20.71 2.75
C ARG A 359 9.58 -19.48 2.29
N LYS A 360 10.90 -19.51 2.51
CA LYS A 360 11.80 -18.35 2.28
C LYS A 360 11.77 -17.81 0.85
N VAL A 361 11.65 -18.69 -0.14
CA VAL A 361 11.56 -18.30 -1.56
C VAL A 361 10.23 -17.59 -1.83
N LEU A 362 9.13 -18.07 -1.24
CA LEU A 362 7.83 -17.39 -1.33
C LEU A 362 7.90 -16.01 -0.67
N LEU A 363 8.51 -15.90 0.51
CA LEU A 363 8.70 -14.61 1.20
C LEU A 363 9.44 -13.61 0.32
N LEU A 364 10.55 -14.04 -0.28
CA LEU A 364 11.35 -13.21 -1.19
C LEU A 364 10.55 -12.80 -2.45
N VAL A 365 9.90 -13.76 -3.11
CA VAL A 365 9.16 -13.48 -4.36
C VAL A 365 7.96 -12.57 -4.12
N VAL A 366 7.20 -12.77 -3.04
CA VAL A 366 6.08 -11.89 -2.67
C VAL A 366 6.58 -10.52 -2.25
N GLY A 367 7.66 -10.44 -1.46
CA GLY A 367 8.30 -9.18 -1.09
C GLY A 367 8.76 -8.38 -2.31
N LEU A 368 9.49 -9.00 -3.23
CA LEU A 368 9.92 -8.36 -4.48
C LEU A 368 8.73 -7.99 -5.38
N GLY A 369 7.68 -8.82 -5.43
CA GLY A 369 6.48 -8.53 -6.22
C GLY A 369 5.69 -7.34 -5.69
N ALA A 370 5.73 -7.12 -4.37
CA ALA A 370 5.12 -5.98 -3.70
C ALA A 370 6.03 -4.74 -3.68
N LEU A 371 7.30 -4.83 -4.07
CA LEU A 371 8.24 -3.70 -4.06
C LEU A 371 7.72 -2.45 -4.80
N PRO A 372 7.06 -2.56 -5.97
CA PRO A 372 6.53 -1.37 -6.66
C PRO A 372 5.42 -0.63 -5.92
N SER A 373 4.90 -1.18 -4.82
CA SER A 373 3.96 -0.48 -3.95
C SER A 373 4.51 0.80 -3.35
N LEU A 374 5.84 0.89 -3.16
CA LEU A 374 6.50 2.12 -2.73
C LEU A 374 6.26 3.24 -3.75
N LEU A 375 6.38 2.92 -5.03
CA LEU A 375 6.07 3.84 -6.12
C LEU A 375 4.59 4.19 -6.17
N TYR A 376 3.72 3.20 -5.97
CA TYR A 376 2.27 3.42 -5.97
C TYR A 376 1.82 4.36 -4.85
N ALA A 377 2.45 4.31 -3.67
CA ALA A 377 2.16 5.26 -2.61
C ALA A 377 2.58 6.69 -2.99
N ASP A 378 3.76 6.86 -3.60
CA ASP A 378 4.25 8.14 -4.10
C ASP A 378 3.35 8.75 -5.18
N VAL A 379 2.83 7.93 -6.09
CA VAL A 379 1.88 8.39 -7.11
C VAL A 379 0.51 8.69 -6.49
N ALA A 380 0.04 7.89 -5.53
CA ALA A 380 -1.30 8.04 -4.96
C ALA A 380 -1.47 9.33 -4.13
N ARG A 381 -0.40 9.89 -3.54
CA ARG A 381 -0.45 11.19 -2.84
C ARG A 381 -0.71 12.39 -3.74
N ILE A 382 -0.36 12.30 -5.03
CA ILE A 382 -0.62 13.35 -6.03
C ILE A 382 -2.12 13.58 -6.19
N TYR A 383 -2.91 12.51 -6.08
CA TYR A 383 -4.34 12.51 -6.37
C TYR A 383 -5.21 12.64 -5.12
N TYR A 384 -4.67 13.20 -4.04
CA TYR A 384 -5.44 13.53 -2.85
C TYR A 384 -6.69 14.35 -3.23
N SER A 385 -7.79 14.12 -2.53
CA SER A 385 -9.10 14.75 -2.77
C SER A 385 -9.78 14.49 -4.13
N THR A 386 -9.22 13.65 -5.00
CA THR A 386 -9.91 13.23 -6.24
C THR A 386 -10.93 12.12 -5.97
N ALA A 387 -11.89 11.92 -6.88
CA ALA A 387 -12.96 10.92 -6.75
C ALA A 387 -12.44 9.48 -6.50
N SER A 388 -11.28 9.13 -7.05
CA SER A 388 -10.65 7.81 -6.86
C SER A 388 -9.36 7.84 -6.03
N GLY A 389 -8.92 9.02 -5.58
CA GLY A 389 -7.67 9.22 -4.82
C GLY A 389 -7.58 8.37 -3.56
N ASN A 390 -8.64 8.38 -2.75
CA ASN A 390 -8.72 7.56 -1.55
C ASN A 390 -8.61 6.05 -1.86
N LEU A 391 -9.26 5.59 -2.93
CA LEU A 391 -9.21 4.17 -3.32
C LEU A 391 -7.78 3.76 -3.69
N ILE A 392 -7.11 4.53 -4.56
CA ILE A 392 -5.73 4.21 -4.95
C ILE A 392 -4.78 4.31 -3.75
N TRP A 393 -4.99 5.26 -2.84
CA TRP A 393 -4.20 5.39 -1.61
C TRP A 393 -4.33 4.17 -0.70
N TYR A 394 -5.55 3.70 -0.42
CA TYR A 394 -5.77 2.52 0.40
C TYR A 394 -5.17 1.26 -0.22
N LEU A 395 -5.33 1.08 -1.53
CA LEU A 395 -4.77 -0.07 -2.23
C LEU A 395 -3.23 -0.05 -2.23
N SER A 396 -2.63 1.13 -2.43
CA SER A 396 -1.18 1.33 -2.35
C SER A 396 -0.65 1.04 -0.94
N THR A 397 -1.26 1.60 0.11
CA THR A 397 -0.83 1.40 1.51
C THR A 397 -0.97 -0.05 1.98
N ILE A 398 -2.01 -0.76 1.53
CA ILE A 398 -2.14 -2.21 1.78
C ILE A 398 -0.97 -2.98 1.16
N LEU A 399 -0.60 -2.68 -0.09
CA LEU A 399 0.54 -3.34 -0.75
C LEU A 399 1.87 -2.98 -0.09
N VAL A 400 2.05 -1.74 0.37
CA VAL A 400 3.21 -1.35 1.19
C VAL A 400 3.25 -2.17 2.48
N GLY A 401 2.11 -2.34 3.15
CA GLY A 401 1.99 -3.20 4.32
C GLY A 401 2.43 -4.64 4.05
N ILE A 402 2.02 -5.20 2.90
CA ILE A 402 2.45 -6.52 2.44
C ILE A 402 3.96 -6.54 2.19
N PHE A 403 4.51 -5.54 1.48
CA PHE A 403 5.95 -5.43 1.25
C PHE A 403 6.74 -5.43 2.56
N VAL A 404 6.34 -4.60 3.54
CA VAL A 404 7.02 -4.49 4.84
C VAL A 404 6.92 -5.80 5.63
N VAL A 405 5.76 -6.44 5.70
CA VAL A 405 5.58 -7.71 6.42
C VAL A 405 6.42 -8.82 5.82
N PHE A 406 6.36 -9.01 4.50
CA PHE A 406 7.06 -10.12 3.85
C PHE A 406 8.58 -9.91 3.87
N SER A 407 9.04 -8.66 3.70
CA SER A 407 10.47 -8.32 3.79
C SER A 407 11.01 -8.46 5.21
N SER A 408 10.26 -8.02 6.22
CA SER A 408 10.65 -8.17 7.63
C SER A 408 10.63 -9.63 8.09
N LEU A 409 9.62 -10.42 7.70
CA LEU A 409 9.61 -11.86 7.94
C LEU A 409 10.81 -12.54 7.28
N PHE A 410 11.14 -12.19 6.04
CA PHE A 410 12.33 -12.70 5.37
C PHE A 410 13.60 -12.37 6.17
N GLY A 411 13.75 -11.12 6.63
CA GLY A 411 14.83 -10.69 7.52
C GLY A 411 14.90 -11.50 8.82
N LEU A 412 13.76 -11.78 9.46
CA LEU A 412 13.68 -12.64 10.64
C LEU A 412 14.15 -14.07 10.33
N THR A 413 13.83 -14.63 9.15
CA THR A 413 14.32 -15.95 8.76
C THR A 413 15.82 -16.01 8.48
N LEU A 414 16.46 -14.87 8.21
CA LEU A 414 17.91 -14.75 8.11
C LEU A 414 18.55 -14.65 9.50
N LEU A 415 17.94 -13.88 10.40
CA LEU A 415 18.36 -13.81 11.81
C LEU A 415 18.32 -15.19 12.47
N GLN A 416 17.32 -16.02 12.12
CA GLN A 416 17.22 -17.40 12.59
C GLN A 416 18.39 -18.31 12.19
N LEU A 417 19.17 -17.95 11.16
CA LEU A 417 20.35 -18.70 10.73
C LEU A 417 21.57 -18.42 11.61
N VAL A 418 21.57 -17.31 12.35
CA VAL A 418 22.68 -16.94 13.25
C VAL A 418 22.69 -17.90 14.43
N PRO A 419 23.81 -18.60 14.72
CA PRO A 419 23.90 -19.51 15.86
C PRO A 419 23.60 -18.78 17.17
N ALA A 420 22.77 -19.39 18.03
CA ALA A 420 22.51 -18.90 19.38
C ALA A 420 23.13 -19.84 20.42
N PRO A 421 23.59 -19.32 21.57
CA PRO A 421 24.14 -20.12 22.67
C PRO A 421 23.07 -20.87 23.48
N THR A 422 21.78 -20.69 23.17
CA THR A 422 20.66 -21.22 23.96
C THR A 422 19.79 -22.18 23.16
N THR A 423 19.12 -23.12 23.85
CA THR A 423 18.08 -23.98 23.27
C THR A 423 16.66 -23.39 23.43
N LYS A 424 16.55 -22.15 23.90
CA LYS A 424 15.29 -21.47 24.20
C LYS A 424 15.04 -20.37 23.17
N LEU A 425 13.88 -20.43 22.53
CA LEU A 425 13.46 -19.47 21.50
C LEU A 425 12.40 -18.52 22.03
N ILE A 426 12.43 -17.29 21.53
CA ILE A 426 11.34 -16.32 21.69
C ILE A 426 10.18 -16.75 20.77
N PRO A 427 8.99 -17.07 21.30
CA PRO A 427 7.83 -17.34 20.47
C PRO A 427 7.21 -16.03 19.99
N PHE A 428 6.65 -16.04 18.78
CA PHE A 428 5.80 -14.96 18.28
C PHE A 428 4.71 -15.53 17.37
N SER A 429 3.60 -14.81 17.21
CA SER A 429 2.50 -15.22 16.33
C SER A 429 2.69 -14.61 14.93
N PRO A 430 3.03 -15.40 13.89
CA PRO A 430 3.25 -14.86 12.56
C PRO A 430 1.97 -14.27 11.95
N ALA A 431 0.81 -14.83 12.30
CA ALA A 431 -0.48 -14.30 11.85
C ALA A 431 -0.77 -12.93 12.48
N LEU A 432 -0.66 -12.81 13.80
CA LEU A 432 -0.90 -11.53 14.48
C LEU A 432 0.10 -10.46 14.03
N TYR A 433 1.36 -10.85 13.82
CA TYR A 433 2.37 -9.96 13.26
C TYR A 433 1.99 -9.49 11.85
N ALA A 434 1.72 -10.41 10.92
CA ALA A 434 1.41 -10.08 9.54
C ALA A 434 0.16 -9.20 9.39
N TYR A 435 -0.96 -9.62 9.97
CA TYR A 435 -2.21 -8.84 9.87
C TYR A 435 -2.13 -7.53 10.66
N GLY A 436 -1.49 -7.56 11.84
CA GLY A 436 -1.28 -6.39 12.68
C GLY A 436 -0.47 -5.33 11.95
N THR A 437 0.66 -5.70 11.35
CA THR A 437 1.53 -4.74 10.65
C THR A 437 0.87 -4.17 9.39
N ILE A 438 0.18 -4.98 8.57
CA ILE A 438 -0.56 -4.46 7.41
C ILE A 438 -1.60 -3.44 7.86
N THR A 439 -2.40 -3.78 8.88
CA THR A 439 -3.45 -2.90 9.39
C THR A 439 -2.87 -1.63 10.01
N ALA A 440 -1.80 -1.75 10.80
CA ALA A 440 -1.14 -0.61 11.43
C ALA A 440 -0.56 0.35 10.39
N ILE A 441 0.10 -0.15 9.34
CA ILE A 441 0.62 0.68 8.25
C ILE A 441 -0.51 1.43 7.55
N VAL A 442 -1.60 0.75 7.19
CA VAL A 442 -2.75 1.39 6.54
C VAL A 442 -3.32 2.50 7.42
N VAL A 443 -3.57 2.24 8.71
CA VAL A 443 -4.14 3.24 9.62
C VAL A 443 -3.20 4.42 9.84
N VAL A 444 -1.92 4.16 10.07
CA VAL A 444 -0.94 5.21 10.36
C VAL A 444 -0.66 6.07 9.13
N TRP A 445 -0.49 5.46 7.96
CA TRP A 445 -0.27 6.20 6.72
C TRP A 445 -1.52 6.97 6.28
N ASP A 446 -2.73 6.40 6.42
CA ASP A 446 -3.98 7.09 6.11
C ASP A 446 -4.18 8.34 6.96
N SER A 447 -3.82 8.28 8.25
CA SER A 447 -3.87 9.44 9.14
C SER A 447 -2.93 10.59 8.74
N GLN A 448 -2.02 10.35 7.80
CA GLN A 448 -1.04 11.31 7.30
C GLN A 448 -1.26 11.63 5.81
N TYR A 449 -2.37 11.18 5.20
CA TYR A 449 -2.56 11.30 3.76
C TYR A 449 -2.54 12.75 3.27
N ALA A 450 -3.24 13.66 3.97
CA ALA A 450 -3.24 15.08 3.66
C ALA A 450 -1.85 15.72 3.82
N ASP A 451 -1.15 15.40 4.91
CA ASP A 451 0.19 15.92 5.19
C ASP A 451 1.19 15.46 4.12
N LEU A 452 1.12 14.19 3.70
CA LEU A 452 1.98 13.62 2.67
C LEU A 452 1.69 14.18 1.27
N ALA A 453 0.42 14.52 0.99
CA ALA A 453 0.01 15.21 -0.22
C ALA A 453 0.51 16.66 -0.23
N ASN A 454 0.39 17.38 0.88
CA ASN A 454 0.95 18.74 1.00
C ASN A 454 2.47 18.75 0.89
N ALA A 455 3.15 17.78 1.53
CA ALA A 455 4.60 17.64 1.46
C ALA A 455 5.13 17.34 0.06
N PHE A 456 4.27 16.88 -0.87
CA PHE A 456 4.61 16.74 -2.29
C PHE A 456 4.95 18.11 -2.89
N ASN A 457 4.02 19.05 -2.77
CA ASN A 457 4.15 20.42 -3.29
C ASN A 457 5.06 21.31 -2.42
N SER A 458 5.42 20.90 -1.20
CA SER A 458 6.38 21.61 -0.33
C SER A 458 7.83 21.22 -0.61
N ALA A 459 8.19 21.02 -1.88
CA ALA A 459 9.51 20.56 -2.29
C ALA A 459 10.57 21.69 -2.33
N PRO A 460 11.88 21.34 -2.29
CA PRO A 460 12.95 22.31 -2.48
C PRO A 460 12.78 23.08 -3.78
N PHE A 461 12.96 24.39 -3.76
CA PHE A 461 12.64 25.28 -4.87
C PHE A 461 13.85 26.08 -5.37
N THR A 462 13.76 26.53 -6.62
CA THR A 462 14.69 27.48 -7.25
C THR A 462 14.13 28.90 -7.25
N LEU A 463 12.81 29.03 -7.42
CA LEU A 463 12.06 30.28 -7.34
C LEU A 463 10.79 30.07 -6.50
N ALA A 464 10.50 31.02 -5.61
CA ALA A 464 9.36 30.99 -4.70
C ALA A 464 8.66 32.35 -4.67
N PHE A 465 7.43 32.37 -4.17
CA PHE A 465 6.76 33.61 -3.79
C PHE A 465 7.18 34.05 -2.40
N ASN A 466 7.22 35.35 -2.18
CA ASN A 466 7.47 35.94 -0.87
C ASN A 466 6.14 36.36 -0.22
N VAL A 467 5.54 35.45 0.54
CA VAL A 467 4.27 35.67 1.24
C VAL A 467 4.58 36.21 2.62
N SER A 468 4.38 37.51 2.83
CA SER A 468 4.61 38.19 4.12
C SER A 468 6.02 38.02 4.71
N GLY A 469 7.06 37.94 3.87
CA GLY A 469 8.45 37.75 4.31
C GLY A 469 8.92 36.30 4.34
N VAL A 470 8.03 35.35 4.03
CA VAL A 470 8.31 33.91 3.97
C VAL A 470 8.31 33.44 2.52
N PHE A 471 9.36 32.73 2.12
CA PHE A 471 9.44 32.14 0.79
C PHE A 471 8.68 30.82 0.72
N ARG A 472 7.63 30.77 -0.10
CA ARG A 472 6.77 29.60 -0.28
C ARG A 472 6.90 29.02 -1.70
N PRO A 473 7.10 27.69 -1.85
CA PRO A 473 7.20 27.05 -3.16
C PRO A 473 5.87 27.06 -3.93
N SER A 474 5.91 26.81 -5.23
CA SER A 474 4.71 26.75 -6.09
C SER A 474 4.90 25.81 -7.28
N GLY A 475 5.91 26.00 -8.14
CA GLY A 475 6.20 25.04 -9.21
C GLY A 475 7.61 25.04 -9.79
N ALA A 476 8.46 26.02 -9.45
CA ALA A 476 9.87 26.05 -9.82
C ALA A 476 10.73 25.21 -8.88
N TYR A 477 10.54 23.89 -8.89
CA TYR A 477 11.23 22.96 -7.98
C TYR A 477 12.65 22.59 -8.39
N ALA A 478 13.50 22.27 -7.41
CA ALA A 478 14.84 21.81 -7.67
C ALA A 478 14.83 20.41 -8.31
N THR A 479 15.75 20.17 -9.25
CA THR A 479 15.85 18.91 -10.00
C THR A 479 16.41 17.73 -9.19
N ALA A 480 16.77 17.95 -7.92
CA ALA A 480 17.35 16.91 -7.05
C ALA A 480 16.35 15.81 -6.65
N GLY A 481 15.06 16.04 -6.91
CA GLY A 481 13.96 15.17 -6.55
C GLY A 481 13.39 15.46 -5.17
N ILE A 482 12.16 15.01 -4.96
CA ILE A 482 11.39 15.22 -3.73
C ILE A 482 11.54 14.02 -2.77
N PRO A 483 11.38 14.22 -1.45
CA PRO A 483 11.32 13.11 -0.49
C PRO A 483 10.21 12.12 -0.86
N THR A 484 10.52 10.83 -0.85
CA THR A 484 9.54 9.78 -1.14
C THR A 484 8.59 9.60 0.05
N VAL A 485 7.43 8.97 -0.18
CA VAL A 485 6.50 8.69 0.92
C VAL A 485 7.17 7.78 1.97
N LEU A 486 7.99 6.83 1.52
CA LEU A 486 8.71 5.95 2.43
C LEU A 486 9.74 6.71 3.28
N ASP A 487 10.43 7.71 2.72
CA ASP A 487 11.39 8.53 3.47
C ASP A 487 10.68 9.31 4.58
N LEU A 488 9.54 9.93 4.25
CA LEU A 488 8.73 10.69 5.20
C LEU A 488 8.09 9.81 6.28
N MET A 489 7.73 8.57 5.94
CA MET A 489 7.03 7.62 6.82
C MET A 489 7.95 6.54 7.41
N ALA A 490 9.27 6.66 7.26
CA ALA A 490 10.22 5.60 7.62
C ALA A 490 10.13 5.24 9.10
N TRP A 491 10.12 6.26 9.97
CA TRP A 491 10.04 6.08 11.42
C TRP A 491 8.72 5.44 11.84
N GLN A 492 7.60 5.94 11.34
CA GLN A 492 6.26 5.44 11.62
C GLN A 492 6.10 3.99 11.16
N THR A 493 6.71 3.63 10.03
CA THR A 493 6.71 2.27 9.49
C THR A 493 7.50 1.32 10.38
N VAL A 494 8.73 1.70 10.78
CA VAL A 494 9.57 0.90 11.68
C VAL A 494 8.93 0.77 13.07
N ALA A 495 8.37 1.85 13.61
CA ALA A 495 7.68 1.84 14.89
C ALA A 495 6.45 0.92 14.87
N SER A 496 5.61 1.03 13.82
CA SER A 496 4.43 0.18 13.65
C SER A 496 4.82 -1.30 13.55
N MET A 497 5.83 -1.62 12.74
CA MET A 497 6.38 -2.96 12.62
C MET A 497 6.91 -3.48 13.97
N GLY A 498 7.69 -2.68 14.69
CA GLY A 498 8.25 -3.04 16.00
C GLY A 498 7.19 -3.28 17.07
N ILE A 499 6.16 -2.42 17.13
CA ILE A 499 5.02 -2.57 18.04
C ILE A 499 4.25 -3.86 17.72
N CYS A 500 3.92 -4.10 16.46
CA CYS A 500 3.23 -5.32 16.05
C CYS A 500 4.05 -6.58 16.37
N LEU A 501 5.38 -6.55 16.18
CA LEU A 501 6.25 -7.66 16.57
C LEU A 501 6.23 -7.87 18.08
N ALA A 502 6.38 -6.81 18.88
CA ALA A 502 6.34 -6.90 20.34
C ALA A 502 5.00 -7.43 20.86
N VAL A 503 3.88 -6.97 20.30
CA VAL A 503 2.53 -7.47 20.61
C VAL A 503 2.41 -8.95 20.23
N SER A 504 2.92 -9.36 19.07
CA SER A 504 2.89 -10.76 18.64
C SER A 504 3.72 -11.69 19.54
N ILE A 505 4.84 -11.21 20.07
CA ILE A 505 5.68 -11.93 21.04
C ILE A 505 4.99 -12.00 22.40
N ALA A 506 4.45 -10.88 22.88
CA ALA A 506 3.77 -10.80 24.17
C ALA A 506 2.52 -11.68 24.20
N TYR A 507 1.75 -11.69 23.11
CA TYR A 507 0.57 -12.54 22.96
C TYR A 507 0.92 -14.03 23.06
N GLU A 508 1.88 -14.51 22.27
CA GLU A 508 2.30 -15.93 22.33
C GLU A 508 2.96 -16.29 23.65
N GLY A 509 3.80 -15.40 24.19
CA GLY A 509 4.43 -15.61 25.49
C GLY A 509 3.41 -15.73 26.62
N LEU A 510 2.37 -14.88 26.63
CA LEU A 510 1.28 -14.95 27.59
C LEU A 510 0.44 -16.21 27.40
N TRP A 511 0.04 -16.52 26.17
CA TRP A 511 -0.73 -17.71 25.84
C TRP A 511 0.00 -18.98 26.30
N ARG A 512 1.30 -19.07 26.04
CA ARG A 512 2.15 -20.19 26.49
C ARG A 512 2.29 -20.23 28.01
N ARG A 513 2.45 -19.09 28.67
CA ARG A 513 2.51 -19.04 30.14
C ARG A 513 1.23 -19.57 30.78
N LEU A 514 0.07 -19.19 30.23
CA LEU A 514 -1.24 -19.62 30.72
C LEU A 514 -1.51 -21.10 30.44
N THR A 515 -1.09 -21.60 29.28
CA THR A 515 -1.41 -22.98 28.85
C THR A 515 -0.38 -24.01 29.33
N TYR A 516 0.90 -23.64 29.37
CA TYR A 516 2.02 -24.58 29.56
C TYR A 516 2.97 -24.20 30.72
N GLY A 517 2.74 -23.07 31.37
CA GLY A 517 3.53 -22.62 32.53
C GLY A 517 4.90 -22.02 32.19
N HIS A 518 5.24 -21.84 30.91
CA HIS A 518 6.52 -21.28 30.47
C HIS A 518 6.35 -20.29 29.32
N VAL A 519 7.24 -19.31 29.22
CA VAL A 519 7.17 -18.23 28.22
C VAL A 519 7.96 -18.55 26.95
N PHE A 520 9.11 -19.22 27.07
CA PHE A 520 10.00 -19.54 25.94
C PHE A 520 9.76 -20.94 25.39
N THR A 521 10.03 -21.14 24.10
CA THR A 521 9.96 -22.48 23.47
C THR A 521 11.29 -23.21 23.65
N ASP A 522 11.29 -24.35 24.34
CA ASP A 522 12.49 -25.19 24.46
C ASP A 522 12.58 -26.16 23.26
N VAL A 523 13.63 -26.00 22.46
CA VAL A 523 13.90 -26.83 21.28
C VAL A 523 14.97 -27.90 21.53
N GLY A 524 15.40 -28.14 22.78
CA GLY A 524 16.41 -29.15 23.07
C GLY A 524 16.06 -30.56 22.57
N TRP A 525 14.78 -30.93 22.58
CA TRP A 525 14.31 -32.23 22.10
C TRP A 525 14.42 -32.41 20.59
N THR A 526 14.52 -31.32 19.82
CA THR A 526 14.63 -31.41 18.36
C THR A 526 15.92 -32.13 17.93
N GLN A 527 16.93 -32.18 18.81
CA GLN A 527 18.17 -32.93 18.60
C GLN A 527 18.01 -34.45 18.77
N SER A 528 16.99 -34.91 19.52
CA SER A 528 16.74 -36.34 19.73
C SER A 528 15.77 -36.94 18.71
N ASN A 529 15.06 -36.10 17.95
CA ASN A 529 14.22 -36.51 16.82
C ASN A 529 15.07 -36.48 15.53
N ALA A 530 15.22 -37.62 14.87
CA ALA A 530 16.03 -37.78 13.66
C ALA A 530 15.50 -36.93 12.50
N PHE A 531 14.18 -36.73 12.37
CA PHE A 531 13.63 -35.83 11.36
C PHE A 531 14.00 -34.36 11.62
N LEU A 532 13.70 -33.83 12.82
CA LEU A 532 13.94 -32.42 13.14
C LEU A 532 15.42 -32.05 13.14
N LYS A 533 16.31 -32.99 13.48
CA LYS A 533 17.75 -32.81 13.42
C LYS A 533 18.25 -32.36 12.03
N TYR A 534 17.60 -32.82 10.95
CA TYR A 534 17.98 -32.48 9.57
C TYR A 534 17.15 -31.34 8.96
N CYS A 535 16.17 -30.78 9.69
CA CYS A 535 15.29 -29.72 9.19
C CYS A 535 15.84 -28.29 9.38
N GLY A 536 17.00 -28.13 10.04
CA GLY A 536 17.64 -26.84 10.31
C GLY A 536 16.81 -25.94 11.24
N MET A 537 16.96 -26.11 12.55
CA MET A 537 16.13 -25.41 13.55
C MET A 537 16.49 -23.92 13.68
N PRO A 538 15.51 -23.04 13.98
CA PRO A 538 15.76 -21.63 14.25
C PRO A 538 16.43 -21.46 15.62
N HIS A 539 17.17 -20.35 15.80
CA HIS A 539 18.02 -20.13 16.98
C HIS A 539 17.56 -19.01 17.93
N TRP A 540 16.86 -17.97 17.44
CA TRP A 540 16.53 -16.78 18.24
C TRP A 540 15.03 -16.60 18.48
N ILE A 541 14.26 -16.54 17.40
CA ILE A 541 12.83 -16.25 17.40
C ILE A 541 12.14 -17.18 16.41
N SER A 542 10.97 -17.72 16.74
CA SER A 542 10.17 -18.53 15.81
C SER A 542 8.71 -18.66 16.25
N GLY A 543 7.79 -18.62 15.31
CA GLY A 543 6.38 -19.01 15.44
C GLY A 543 6.10 -20.45 15.01
N LEU A 544 7.13 -21.24 14.69
CA LEU A 544 6.98 -22.66 14.36
C LEU A 544 6.55 -23.47 15.59
N PRO A 545 5.70 -24.50 15.42
CA PRO A 545 5.25 -25.38 16.50
C PRO A 545 6.33 -26.41 16.87
N LEU A 546 7.43 -25.93 17.46
CA LEU A 546 8.61 -26.72 17.83
C LEU A 546 8.57 -27.27 19.26
N ASP A 547 7.43 -27.15 19.94
CA ASP A 547 7.26 -27.63 21.31
C ASP A 547 7.13 -29.16 21.37
N GLN A 548 7.60 -29.80 22.46
CA GLN A 548 7.40 -31.23 22.70
C GLN A 548 5.92 -31.61 22.71
N LEU A 549 5.06 -30.67 23.13
CA LEU A 549 3.60 -30.84 23.16
C LEU A 549 2.98 -30.98 21.75
N SER A 550 3.70 -30.51 20.72
CA SER A 550 3.32 -30.68 19.32
C SER A 550 3.74 -32.05 18.77
N ALA A 551 4.55 -32.82 19.51
CA ALA A 551 4.93 -34.19 19.17
C ALA A 551 3.94 -35.23 19.71
N ILE A 552 4.01 -36.45 19.19
CA ILE A 552 3.29 -37.62 19.74
C ILE A 552 4.31 -38.51 20.44
N LYS A 553 4.05 -38.83 21.71
CA LYS A 553 4.85 -39.79 22.46
C LYS A 553 4.35 -41.21 22.16
N ILE A 554 5.20 -42.03 21.54
CA ILE A 554 4.95 -43.47 21.34
C ILE A 554 6.07 -44.22 22.06
N GLY A 555 5.72 -44.89 23.16
CA GLY A 555 6.71 -45.46 24.07
C GLY A 555 7.62 -44.39 24.69
N HIS A 556 8.93 -44.55 24.55
CA HIS A 556 9.94 -43.61 25.04
C HIS A 556 10.40 -42.57 24.01
N LYS A 557 9.88 -42.61 22.77
CA LYS A 557 10.30 -41.73 21.67
C LYS A 557 9.24 -40.67 21.34
N LEU A 558 9.69 -39.50 20.88
CA LEU A 558 8.84 -38.38 20.46
C LEU A 558 8.83 -38.28 18.93
N PHE A 559 7.64 -38.37 18.34
CA PHE A 559 7.45 -38.35 16.90
C PHE A 559 6.80 -37.04 16.44
N CYS A 560 7.26 -36.50 15.32
CA CYS A 560 6.72 -35.31 14.69
C CYS A 560 5.42 -35.65 13.94
N LYS A 561 4.32 -34.93 14.23
CA LYS A 561 3.02 -35.10 13.57
C LYS A 561 3.12 -34.74 12.07
N PRO A 562 2.35 -35.39 11.18
CA PRO A 562 2.30 -35.02 9.77
C PRO A 562 1.95 -33.55 9.53
N SER A 563 0.99 -33.00 10.30
CA SER A 563 0.63 -31.57 10.22
C SER A 563 1.82 -30.67 10.53
N THR A 564 2.66 -31.05 11.49
CA THR A 564 3.88 -30.31 11.86
C THR A 564 4.94 -30.41 10.76
N GLN A 565 5.09 -31.57 10.11
CA GLN A 565 5.96 -31.74 8.95
C GLN A 565 5.54 -30.81 7.79
N ALA A 566 4.24 -30.62 7.56
CA ALA A 566 3.72 -29.67 6.57
C ALA A 566 3.93 -28.19 6.94
N VAL A 567 3.75 -27.81 8.21
CA VAL A 567 4.15 -26.47 8.69
C VAL A 567 5.63 -26.23 8.41
N LEU A 568 6.46 -27.25 8.69
CA LEU A 568 7.90 -27.22 8.48
C LEU A 568 8.33 -27.19 7.00
N GLY A 569 7.38 -27.27 6.06
CA GLY A 569 7.62 -27.14 4.63
C GLY A 569 7.90 -28.47 3.94
N TYR A 570 7.38 -29.59 4.44
CA TYR A 570 7.54 -30.91 3.83
C TYR A 570 6.21 -31.58 3.48
N ALA A 571 6.22 -32.41 2.44
CA ALA A 571 5.09 -33.21 2.00
C ALA A 571 5.48 -34.69 1.83
N SER A 572 4.52 -35.59 2.08
CA SER A 572 4.71 -37.04 1.96
C SER A 572 4.14 -37.58 0.65
N LEU A 573 4.95 -38.39 -0.04
CA LEU A 573 4.61 -39.01 -1.32
C LEU A 573 4.77 -40.53 -1.25
N VAL A 574 3.89 -41.24 -1.96
CA VAL A 574 3.93 -42.71 -2.11
C VAL A 574 3.83 -43.08 -3.59
N THR A 575 4.46 -44.19 -3.98
CA THR A 575 4.48 -44.70 -5.37
C THR A 575 3.22 -45.48 -5.73
N GLU A 576 2.56 -46.10 -4.74
CA GLU A 576 1.31 -46.84 -4.94
C GLU A 576 0.08 -45.98 -4.60
N ARG A 577 -0.94 -46.04 -5.47
CA ARG A 577 -2.19 -45.32 -5.28
C ARG A 577 -2.96 -45.98 -4.12
N PRO A 578 -3.33 -45.25 -3.05
CA PRO A 578 -4.08 -45.85 -1.96
C PRO A 578 -5.45 -46.33 -2.47
N THR A 579 -5.71 -47.64 -2.39
CA THR A 579 -6.99 -48.23 -2.77
C THR A 579 -8.09 -47.85 -1.76
N PRO A 580 -9.34 -47.65 -2.19
CA PRO A 580 -10.45 -47.29 -1.29
C PRO A 580 -10.63 -48.26 -0.12
N ALA A 581 -10.35 -49.56 -0.35
CA ALA A 581 -10.41 -50.62 0.65
C ALA A 581 -9.32 -50.50 1.74
N ALA A 582 -8.10 -50.06 1.38
CA ALA A 582 -7.01 -49.85 2.34
C ALA A 582 -7.26 -48.63 3.25
N ALA A 583 -7.94 -47.60 2.74
CA ALA A 583 -8.31 -46.41 3.51
C ALA A 583 -9.39 -46.69 4.59
N MET A 584 -10.19 -47.76 4.44
CA MET A 584 -11.20 -48.18 5.41
C MET A 584 -10.71 -49.25 6.40
N ALA A 585 -9.66 -50.00 6.06
CA ALA A 585 -9.11 -51.06 6.92
C ALA A 585 -8.30 -50.53 8.13
N VAL A 586 -7.73 -49.31 8.03
CA VAL A 586 -6.95 -48.68 9.13
C VAL A 586 -7.82 -48.42 10.38
N THR A 587 -9.14 -48.38 10.25
CA THR A 587 -10.06 -48.14 11.36
C THR A 587 -10.44 -49.38 12.19
N GLN A 588 -10.09 -50.62 11.79
CA GLN A 588 -10.63 -51.81 12.49
C GLN A 588 -9.65 -52.95 12.84
N ARG A 589 -8.39 -52.96 12.41
CA ARG A 589 -7.43 -53.97 12.88
C ARG A 589 -6.00 -53.44 12.89
N GLY A 590 -5.38 -53.47 14.06
CA GLY A 590 -4.10 -52.83 14.35
C GLY A 590 -2.84 -53.51 13.80
N ASP A 591 -2.92 -54.51 12.93
CA ASP A 591 -1.75 -55.34 12.59
C ASP A 591 -1.36 -55.45 11.10
N ASP A 592 -2.13 -54.92 10.13
CA ASP A 592 -1.81 -55.09 8.69
C ASP A 592 -1.91 -53.81 7.85
N ALA A 593 -1.40 -52.68 8.36
CA ALA A 593 -1.07 -51.56 7.48
C ALA A 593 0.24 -51.91 6.75
N LYS A 594 0.14 -52.36 5.49
CA LYS A 594 1.31 -52.65 4.62
C LYS A 594 2.40 -51.59 4.80
N ASP A 595 3.63 -52.07 4.95
CA ASP A 595 4.91 -51.36 5.07
C ASP A 595 5.14 -50.41 3.88
N GLN A 596 4.42 -49.29 3.82
CA GLN A 596 4.47 -48.39 2.68
C GLN A 596 5.56 -47.34 2.90
N ARG A 597 6.65 -47.45 2.13
CA ARG A 597 7.74 -46.48 2.09
C ARG A 597 7.21 -45.12 1.63
N MET A 598 7.36 -44.10 2.47
CA MET A 598 6.97 -42.72 2.16
C MET A 598 8.20 -41.89 1.85
N HIS A 599 8.17 -41.16 0.73
CA HIS A 599 9.20 -40.20 0.36
C HIS A 599 8.80 -38.81 0.84
N LEU A 600 9.68 -38.16 1.59
CA LEU A 600 9.50 -36.80 2.07
C LEU A 600 10.18 -35.82 1.11
N VAL A 601 9.43 -34.84 0.61
CA VAL A 601 9.94 -33.79 -0.29
C VAL A 601 9.63 -32.42 0.26
N GLY A 602 10.38 -31.41 -0.18
CA GLY A 602 10.05 -30.00 0.10
C GLY A 602 8.67 -29.63 -0.47
N ILE A 603 7.96 -28.74 0.22
CA ILE A 603 6.57 -28.38 -0.12
C ILE A 603 6.43 -27.86 -1.55
N TYR A 604 7.41 -27.10 -2.05
CA TYR A 604 7.41 -26.57 -3.42
C TYR A 604 7.45 -27.64 -4.50
N ALA A 605 7.93 -28.86 -4.19
CA ALA A 605 7.99 -29.96 -5.15
C ALA A 605 6.67 -30.72 -5.29
N LEU A 606 5.74 -30.60 -4.34
CA LEU A 606 4.53 -31.41 -4.29
C LEU A 606 3.66 -31.25 -5.54
N ALA A 607 3.20 -30.03 -5.85
CA ALA A 607 2.34 -29.79 -7.01
C ALA A 607 3.01 -30.14 -8.35
N PRO A 608 4.28 -29.76 -8.63
CA PRO A 608 4.99 -30.19 -9.83
C PRO A 608 5.10 -31.71 -9.99
N VAL A 609 5.32 -32.44 -8.89
CA VAL A 609 5.42 -33.91 -8.91
C VAL A 609 4.07 -34.56 -9.20
N LEU A 610 2.99 -34.07 -8.56
CA LEU A 610 1.63 -34.55 -8.79
C LEU A 610 1.12 -34.21 -10.19
N GLY A 611 1.50 -33.05 -10.73
CA GLY A 611 1.18 -32.61 -12.09
C GLY A 611 2.04 -33.25 -13.18
N HIS A 612 2.89 -34.24 -12.84
CA HIS A 612 3.80 -34.92 -13.76
C HIS A 612 4.82 -34.04 -14.50
N LEU A 613 4.97 -32.76 -14.12
CA LEU A 613 5.95 -31.83 -14.69
C LEU A 613 7.38 -32.34 -14.51
N CYS A 614 7.68 -32.97 -13.36
CA CYS A 614 9.00 -33.52 -13.07
C CYS A 614 9.42 -34.69 -13.97
N ARG A 615 8.49 -35.31 -14.71
CA ARG A 615 8.83 -36.38 -15.68
C ARG A 615 9.45 -35.84 -16.95
N CYS A 616 9.17 -34.59 -17.29
CA CYS A 616 9.74 -33.93 -18.46
C CYS A 616 11.06 -33.25 -18.14
N LEU A 617 11.42 -33.15 -16.85
CA LEU A 617 12.66 -32.52 -16.40
C LEU A 617 13.83 -33.50 -16.44
N PRO A 618 15.02 -33.08 -16.93
CA PRO A 618 16.26 -33.83 -16.77
C PRO A 618 16.52 -34.21 -15.32
N ARG A 619 17.16 -35.36 -15.07
CA ARG A 619 17.43 -35.88 -13.70
C ARG A 619 18.10 -34.85 -12.78
N TRP A 620 18.96 -33.97 -13.30
CA TRP A 620 19.66 -32.94 -12.54
C TRP A 620 18.79 -31.73 -12.15
N LEU A 621 17.59 -31.59 -12.71
CA LEU A 621 16.57 -30.59 -12.33
C LEU A 621 15.45 -31.16 -11.45
N GLN A 622 15.44 -32.48 -11.21
CA GLN A 622 14.39 -33.11 -10.40
C GLN A 622 14.51 -32.76 -8.91
N PRO A 623 13.39 -32.63 -8.19
CA PRO A 623 13.42 -32.30 -6.78
C PRO A 623 14.09 -33.41 -5.95
N TRP A 624 14.80 -32.98 -4.92
CA TRP A 624 15.47 -33.86 -3.96
C TRP A 624 14.47 -34.48 -2.99
N VAL A 625 14.72 -35.73 -2.61
CA VAL A 625 14.05 -36.42 -1.52
C VAL A 625 14.81 -36.10 -0.23
N HIS A 626 14.13 -35.44 0.71
CA HIS A 626 14.71 -35.05 2.00
C HIS A 626 14.97 -36.27 2.89
N GLY A 627 14.12 -37.28 2.80
CA GLY A 627 14.27 -38.53 3.52
C GLY A 627 13.13 -39.48 3.24
N THR A 628 13.23 -40.70 3.77
CA THR A 628 12.17 -41.69 3.69
C THR A 628 11.68 -42.08 5.07
N VAL A 629 10.37 -42.26 5.20
CA VAL A 629 9.72 -42.72 6.43
C VAL A 629 9.21 -44.14 6.20
N GLU A 630 9.74 -45.08 6.98
CA GLU A 630 9.32 -46.47 7.04
C GLU A 630 9.12 -46.84 8.51
N LYS A 631 7.99 -47.47 8.87
CA LYS A 631 7.64 -47.83 10.27
C LYS A 631 7.79 -46.66 11.26
N ASN A 632 7.42 -45.44 10.85
CA ASN A 632 7.58 -44.20 11.61
C ASN A 632 9.04 -43.80 11.94
N ALA A 633 10.04 -44.49 11.38
CA ALA A 633 11.45 -44.13 11.48
C ALA A 633 11.86 -43.27 10.28
N PHE A 634 12.40 -42.08 10.53
CA PHE A 634 12.93 -41.22 9.49
C PHE A 634 14.37 -41.59 9.16
N THR A 635 14.65 -41.81 7.88
CA THR A 635 16.01 -41.99 7.37
C THR A 635 16.32 -40.86 6.39
N HIS A 636 17.33 -40.04 6.72
CA HIS A 636 17.79 -38.98 5.83
C HIS A 636 18.49 -39.57 4.60
N THR A 637 18.04 -39.19 3.42
CA THR A 637 18.65 -39.59 2.15
C THR A 637 19.60 -38.52 1.66
N LYS A 638 20.88 -38.87 1.48
CA LYS A 638 21.83 -38.01 0.78
C LYS A 638 21.73 -38.32 -0.71
N ASP A 639 21.48 -37.30 -1.51
CA ASP A 639 21.53 -37.32 -2.97
C ASP A 639 20.45 -38.13 -3.72
N GLU A 640 19.34 -38.49 -3.05
CA GLU A 640 18.21 -39.14 -3.72
C GLU A 640 17.27 -38.11 -4.38
N ARG A 641 16.86 -38.36 -5.62
CA ARG A 641 15.90 -37.54 -6.36
C ARG A 641 14.67 -38.35 -6.71
N ILE A 642 13.53 -37.67 -6.87
CA ILE A 642 12.23 -38.33 -7.03
C ILE A 642 12.11 -39.22 -8.28
N GLY A 643 12.99 -39.08 -9.27
CA GLY A 643 12.94 -39.88 -10.49
C GLY A 643 11.72 -39.57 -11.36
N HIS A 644 11.38 -40.50 -12.26
CA HIS A 644 10.31 -40.32 -13.27
C HIS A 644 9.02 -41.09 -12.93
N GLN A 645 8.96 -41.73 -11.76
CA GLN A 645 7.84 -42.58 -11.36
C GLN A 645 6.57 -41.75 -11.09
N ALA A 646 5.42 -42.44 -11.05
CA ALA A 646 4.17 -41.84 -10.58
C ALA A 646 4.19 -41.76 -9.06
N TYR A 647 3.87 -40.58 -8.52
CA TYR A 647 3.71 -40.38 -7.08
C TYR A 647 2.30 -39.87 -6.78
N TYR A 648 1.80 -40.27 -5.61
CA TYR A 648 0.54 -39.83 -5.06
C TYR A 648 0.79 -39.19 -3.70
N HIS A 649 0.02 -38.14 -3.41
CA HIS A 649 0.08 -37.48 -2.11
C HIS A 649 -0.48 -38.40 -1.01
N HIS A 650 0.30 -38.58 0.05
CA HIS A 650 -0.13 -39.28 1.26
C HIS A 650 -0.25 -38.28 2.42
N ARG A 651 -1.18 -38.50 3.35
CA ARG A 651 -1.40 -37.61 4.52
C ARG A 651 -0.26 -37.62 5.54
N GLY A 652 0.82 -38.36 5.24
CA GLY A 652 1.98 -38.59 6.09
C GLY A 652 1.71 -39.54 7.26
N THR A 653 2.79 -39.96 7.90
CA THR A 653 2.78 -40.64 9.21
C THR A 653 3.72 -39.93 10.17
N CYS A 654 3.65 -40.30 11.45
CA CYS A 654 4.50 -39.70 12.45
C CYS A 654 5.96 -40.07 12.18
N ALA A 655 6.88 -39.12 12.28
CA ALA A 655 8.30 -39.33 11.97
C ALA A 655 9.18 -39.09 13.21
N ASN A 656 9.97 -40.10 13.58
CA ASN A 656 11.04 -39.97 14.57
C ASN A 656 12.40 -40.06 13.94
#